data_AF-A0A3L7NHZ9-F1
#
_entry.id   AF-A0A3L7NHZ9-F1
#
_cell.length_a   1.000
_cell.length_b   1.000
_cell.length_c   1.000
_cell.angle_alpha   90.00
_cell.angle_beta   90.00
_cell.angle_gamma   90.00
#
_symmetry.space_group_name_H-M   'P 1'
#
loop_
_entity.id
_entity.type
_entity.pdbx_description
1 polymer ?
#
loop_
_entity_poly.entity_id
_entity_poly.type
_entity_poly.pdbx_seq_one_letter_code
_entity_poly.pdbx_strand_id
1 'polypeptide(L)'
;MITHTLPLMTRMRLMVSSSPFFCSHSLGVILGESLRFFVFLLVGLLCESSRFPRLLQADDISIEEEDAFRTAVARAEMFAVRIEVIGAAEASEDTAGAGPSTGVVIGTDGWIITTSFAITDETIEAMVVFPDGLRRSAKVVSRDRSRGLVLIKIETSVPLRIPEPALRQGLEVGQWTLAIGRAWNSKTPYVAVGILSALDRAWGKAVQTDASISPANYGGPLCDIEGRVIGVLAPLPADTAGMQSGSELYDSGIGFAVPLEDILSVLPRLQAGETLSPGIIGIGYRATDPFTSPAVVATCRSGSPAFAAGLRSGDEIIKAQGKSISRIAQLRHVLAPLYANDTVHLVVKRATAPRTNNTDTASEETFQQLPFTVTLVESLPPYRRPCAGIVLQRSTGDSQPAIVSWVWPNSAASAAGIKPADRIERIHETVIESATQLSGILAGLEPKALVPFHIKRNDTLIDIELTLGEVPVGVPDLIAQADLIEDAVQIETLEAPEVAKPPLAVLPKPSPHDDPSDDTTNNEMPLGILFFFDEPRGQVDKDTGELWRAAAARYGVVVVLPGSTDTNRWGRQDLPLVARALDSVRSRRPIDLSRIAVAGRGAGGAFAWMVAESFGGVFRGVALIDTGLPRSAKITPSDPGLPLSILFCQTVAQKARKIDADRSRLEKAGLPFGQIDEVLNDPIPTERLAAWVESLGVL
;
A
#
# COMPACT_ATOMS: atom_id res chain seq x y z
N MET A 1 -39.40 -38.79 3.40
CA MET A 1 -40.24 -39.89 2.89
C MET A 1 -39.96 -40.02 1.40
N ILE A 2 -39.38 -41.14 0.95
CA ILE A 2 -40.07 -42.23 0.20
C ILE A 2 -40.23 -41.87 -1.29
N THR A 3 -39.76 -42.59 -2.32
CA THR A 3 -38.80 -43.70 -2.54
C THR A 3 -38.74 -43.97 -4.07
N HIS A 4 -37.58 -44.42 -4.57
CA HIS A 4 -37.34 -45.40 -5.66
C HIS A 4 -38.45 -45.84 -6.65
N THR A 5 -38.06 -46.04 -7.92
CA THR A 5 -37.98 -47.41 -8.50
C THR A 5 -37.08 -47.55 -9.75
N LEU A 6 -36.67 -48.79 -10.01
CA LEU A 6 -35.73 -49.37 -11.01
C LEU A 6 -36.52 -49.86 -12.27
N PRO A 7 -35.98 -50.52 -13.36
CA PRO A 7 -35.03 -51.65 -13.31
C PRO A 7 -34.07 -51.95 -14.51
N LEU A 8 -33.31 -53.05 -14.29
CA LEU A 8 -32.27 -53.72 -15.10
C LEU A 8 -32.69 -54.25 -16.50
N MET A 9 -31.67 -54.56 -17.33
CA MET A 9 -31.64 -55.82 -18.09
C MET A 9 -30.22 -56.44 -18.24
N THR A 10 -30.15 -57.70 -18.71
CA THR A 10 -29.08 -58.68 -18.41
C THR A 10 -28.57 -59.40 -19.68
N ARG A 11 -27.28 -59.80 -19.78
CA ARG A 11 -26.80 -61.15 -20.25
C ARG A 11 -25.29 -61.33 -20.54
N MET A 12 -24.60 -61.95 -19.58
CA MET A 12 -23.80 -63.20 -19.66
C MET A 12 -23.48 -63.86 -21.03
N ARG A 13 -22.19 -64.18 -21.25
CA ARG A 13 -21.74 -65.50 -21.78
C ARG A 13 -20.31 -65.90 -21.37
N LEU A 14 -19.74 -66.96 -21.96
CA LEU A 14 -19.02 -68.04 -21.24
C LEU A 14 -18.22 -68.95 -22.24
N MET A 15 -16.94 -69.33 -21.98
CA MET A 15 -16.16 -70.54 -22.44
C MET A 15 -14.61 -70.34 -22.35
N VAL A 16 -13.67 -71.32 -22.27
CA VAL A 16 -13.57 -72.77 -21.88
C VAL A 16 -12.06 -73.18 -21.83
N SER A 17 -11.72 -74.31 -21.16
CA SER A 17 -10.48 -75.18 -21.30
C SER A 17 -9.73 -75.37 -19.96
N SER A 18 -9.28 -76.56 -19.51
CA SER A 18 -9.46 -77.98 -19.93
C SER A 18 -9.08 -78.96 -18.78
N SER A 19 -9.60 -80.19 -18.80
CA SER A 19 -9.46 -81.27 -17.78
C SER A 19 -8.18 -82.15 -18.01
N PRO A 20 -8.01 -83.40 -17.48
CA PRO A 20 -8.59 -84.14 -16.31
C PRO A 20 -7.54 -84.96 -15.47
N PHE A 21 -7.94 -85.66 -14.38
CA PHE A 21 -7.85 -87.16 -14.21
C PHE A 21 -8.09 -87.68 -12.75
N PHE A 22 -9.11 -88.55 -12.62
CA PHE A 22 -9.27 -89.77 -11.77
C PHE A 22 -8.93 -89.87 -10.25
N CYS A 23 -9.97 -90.26 -9.48
CA CYS A 23 -10.10 -91.44 -8.57
C CYS A 23 -9.08 -91.74 -7.44
N SER A 24 -9.45 -92.36 -6.31
CA SER A 24 -10.77 -92.71 -5.71
C SER A 24 -10.63 -93.28 -4.29
N HIS A 25 -11.68 -93.15 -3.46
CA HIS A 25 -12.03 -93.98 -2.30
C HIS A 25 -11.12 -94.02 -1.03
N SER A 26 -11.58 -93.28 -0.01
CA SER A 26 -12.16 -93.81 1.25
C SER A 26 -11.36 -94.66 2.27
N LEU A 27 -11.57 -94.27 3.55
CA LEU A 27 -11.34 -94.97 4.83
C LEU A 27 -9.90 -95.07 5.41
N GLY A 28 -9.68 -94.32 6.50
CA GLY A 28 -9.38 -94.96 7.78
C GLY A 28 -8.09 -94.59 8.53
N VAL A 29 -8.25 -94.38 9.85
CA VAL A 29 -7.26 -94.59 10.93
C VAL A 29 -6.16 -93.52 11.14
N ILE A 30 -6.48 -92.56 12.01
CA ILE A 30 -5.79 -92.25 13.29
C ILE A 30 -4.24 -92.40 13.31
N LEU A 31 -3.54 -91.26 13.30
CA LEU A 31 -2.39 -90.92 14.16
C LEU A 31 -1.84 -89.52 13.79
N GLY A 32 -1.83 -88.56 14.72
CA GLY A 32 -1.05 -87.31 14.52
C GLY A 32 -1.68 -85.95 14.88
N GLU A 33 -2.76 -85.83 15.66
CA GLU A 33 -3.31 -84.51 16.01
C GLU A 33 -2.50 -83.71 17.05
N SER A 34 -1.53 -84.33 17.72
CA SER A 34 -0.81 -83.69 18.85
C SER A 34 0.25 -82.65 18.45
N LEU A 35 0.61 -82.51 17.16
CA LEU A 35 1.76 -81.69 16.74
C LEU A 35 1.39 -80.43 15.92
N ARG A 36 0.16 -80.31 15.41
CA ARG A 36 -0.25 -79.16 14.57
C ARG A 36 -0.79 -77.96 15.35
N PHE A 37 -1.39 -78.17 16.53
CA PHE A 37 -1.88 -77.06 17.35
C PHE A 37 -0.75 -76.23 17.99
N PHE A 38 0.39 -76.84 18.33
CA PHE A 38 1.49 -76.14 19.00
C PHE A 38 2.25 -75.18 18.07
N VAL A 39 2.37 -75.52 16.78
CA VAL A 39 3.10 -74.70 15.79
C VAL A 39 2.31 -73.44 15.41
N PHE A 40 0.99 -73.52 15.28
CA PHE A 40 0.16 -72.34 14.98
C PHE A 40 0.09 -71.35 16.16
N LEU A 41 0.09 -71.83 17.41
CA LEU A 41 0.16 -70.96 18.58
C LEU A 41 1.50 -70.20 18.65
N LEU A 42 2.62 -70.89 18.39
CA LEU A 42 3.95 -70.28 18.45
C LEU A 42 4.18 -69.24 17.33
N VAL A 43 3.69 -69.50 16.11
CA VAL A 43 3.83 -68.55 14.99
C VAL A 43 2.88 -67.35 15.15
N GLY A 44 1.71 -67.53 15.77
CA GLY A 44 0.83 -66.41 16.14
C GLY A 44 1.50 -65.46 17.14
N LEU A 45 2.03 -65.99 18.25
CA LEU A 45 2.73 -65.22 19.28
C LEU A 45 4.01 -64.53 18.76
N LEU A 46 4.75 -65.15 17.83
CA LEU A 46 5.92 -64.53 17.20
C LEU A 46 5.56 -63.43 16.18
N CYS A 47 4.40 -63.50 15.53
CA CYS A 47 3.92 -62.44 14.62
C CYS A 47 3.25 -61.25 15.34
N GLU A 48 2.76 -61.39 16.57
CA GLU A 48 2.33 -60.23 17.36
C GLU A 48 3.51 -59.47 17.94
N SER A 49 4.56 -60.18 18.38
CA SER A 49 5.77 -59.56 18.96
C SER A 49 6.52 -58.59 18.02
N SER A 50 6.30 -58.67 16.70
CA SER A 50 6.87 -57.74 15.70
C SER A 50 6.01 -56.51 15.41
N ARG A 51 4.81 -56.37 16.01
CA ARG A 51 4.00 -55.14 15.99
C ARG A 51 4.18 -54.27 17.24
N PHE A 52 4.63 -54.84 18.36
CA PHE A 52 4.88 -54.10 19.61
C PHE A 52 6.02 -53.06 19.60
N PRO A 53 7.15 -53.19 18.86
CA PRO A 53 8.24 -52.20 18.98
C PRO A 53 7.90 -50.83 18.38
N ARG A 54 6.89 -50.71 17.52
CA ARG A 54 6.49 -49.42 16.92
C ARG A 54 5.61 -48.55 17.81
N LEU A 55 4.89 -49.12 18.78
CA LEU A 55 4.05 -48.35 19.70
C LEU A 55 4.93 -47.67 20.76
N LEU A 56 5.77 -48.45 21.44
CA LEU A 56 6.71 -47.92 22.45
C LEU A 56 7.64 -46.83 21.88
N GLN A 57 8.19 -47.03 20.68
CA GLN A 57 9.05 -46.04 20.05
C GLN A 57 8.33 -44.74 19.65
N ALA A 58 7.02 -44.79 19.40
CA ALA A 58 6.23 -43.58 19.11
C ALA A 58 5.93 -42.81 20.41
N ASP A 59 5.63 -43.52 21.50
CA ASP A 59 5.46 -42.93 22.83
C ASP A 59 6.75 -42.23 23.28
N ASP A 60 7.91 -42.89 23.16
CA ASP A 60 9.23 -42.32 23.50
C ASP A 60 9.51 -41.00 22.73
N ILE A 61 9.29 -40.96 21.41
CA ILE A 61 9.51 -39.75 20.59
C ILE A 61 8.59 -38.61 21.02
N SER A 62 7.31 -38.90 21.33
CA SER A 62 6.38 -37.87 21.80
C SER A 62 6.77 -37.27 23.16
N ILE A 63 7.38 -38.07 24.03
CA ILE A 63 7.89 -37.62 25.33
C ILE A 63 9.14 -36.75 25.11
N GLU A 64 10.06 -37.16 24.23
CA GLU A 64 11.23 -36.36 23.85
C GLU A 64 10.83 -35.00 23.22
N GLU A 65 9.80 -34.97 22.39
CA GLU A 65 9.22 -33.76 21.82
C GLU A 65 8.60 -32.84 22.89
N GLU A 66 7.80 -33.40 23.81
CA GLU A 66 7.22 -32.63 24.92
C GLU A 66 8.30 -32.05 25.85
N ASP A 67 9.32 -32.83 26.21
CA ASP A 67 10.44 -32.38 27.03
C ASP A 67 11.31 -31.34 26.32
N ALA A 68 11.47 -31.44 24.99
CA ALA A 68 12.15 -30.42 24.20
C ALA A 68 11.37 -29.09 24.21
N PHE A 69 10.05 -29.11 23.98
CA PHE A 69 9.21 -27.92 24.08
C PHE A 69 9.22 -27.31 25.49
N ARG A 70 9.09 -28.13 26.54
CA ARG A 70 9.19 -27.68 27.94
C ARG A 70 10.55 -27.04 28.22
N THR A 71 11.63 -27.60 27.69
CA THR A 71 12.99 -27.06 27.82
C THR A 71 13.15 -25.72 27.08
N ALA A 72 12.64 -25.60 25.86
CA ALA A 72 12.66 -24.36 25.09
C ALA A 72 11.87 -23.24 25.78
N VAL A 73 10.67 -23.54 26.30
CA VAL A 73 9.86 -22.60 27.09
C VAL A 73 10.60 -22.16 28.36
N ALA A 74 11.16 -23.11 29.13
CA ALA A 74 11.92 -22.79 30.34
C ALA A 74 13.17 -21.94 30.08
N ARG A 75 13.80 -22.09 28.90
CA ARG A 75 14.87 -21.19 28.44
C ARG A 75 14.32 -19.78 28.16
N ALA A 76 13.23 -19.68 27.42
CA ALA A 76 12.60 -18.42 27.07
C ALA A 76 12.07 -17.63 28.29
N GLU A 77 11.57 -18.31 29.31
CA GLU A 77 11.11 -17.69 30.57
C GLU A 77 12.18 -16.86 31.28
N MET A 78 13.47 -17.16 31.07
CA MET A 78 14.59 -16.43 31.69
C MET A 78 14.79 -15.02 31.14
N PHE A 79 14.35 -14.74 29.91
CA PHE A 79 14.56 -13.45 29.23
C PHE A 79 13.28 -12.81 28.68
N ALA A 80 12.16 -13.53 28.61
CA ALA A 80 10.85 -12.96 28.31
C ALA A 80 10.28 -12.25 29.55
N VAL A 81 9.88 -10.98 29.41
CA VAL A 81 9.29 -10.14 30.48
C VAL A 81 7.95 -9.55 30.03
N ARG A 82 7.12 -9.09 30.98
CA ARG A 82 5.90 -8.33 30.67
C ARG A 82 6.21 -6.83 30.67
N ILE A 83 5.63 -6.10 29.73
CA ILE A 83 5.72 -4.64 29.61
C ILE A 83 4.34 -4.04 29.88
N GLU A 84 4.30 -2.92 30.60
CA GLU A 84 3.07 -2.18 30.90
C GLU A 84 3.32 -0.68 30.71
N VAL A 85 2.42 0.03 30.04
CA VAL A 85 2.50 1.49 29.87
C VAL A 85 1.76 2.19 31.00
N ILE A 86 2.37 3.23 31.56
CA ILE A 86 1.80 4.00 32.67
C ILE A 86 0.93 5.13 32.09
N GLY A 87 -0.35 5.18 32.48
CA GLY A 87 -1.26 6.28 32.11
C GLY A 87 -2.29 5.96 31.03
N ALA A 88 -2.33 4.73 30.53
CA ALA A 88 -3.43 4.27 29.69
C ALA A 88 -4.72 4.09 30.52
N ALA A 89 -5.77 4.84 30.18
CA ALA A 89 -7.12 4.48 30.58
C ALA A 89 -7.55 3.18 29.87
N GLU A 90 -8.52 2.46 30.42
CA GLU A 90 -9.04 1.21 29.86
C GLU A 90 -9.42 1.38 28.37
N ALA A 91 -8.56 0.86 27.50
CA ALA A 91 -8.81 0.82 26.07
C ALA A 91 -9.91 -0.19 25.75
N SER A 92 -10.88 0.20 24.93
CA SER A 92 -11.81 -0.76 24.31
C SER A 92 -11.05 -1.74 23.41
N GLU A 93 -11.60 -2.93 23.18
CA GLU A 93 -10.96 -3.97 22.35
C GLU A 93 -10.57 -3.48 20.93
N ASP A 94 -11.26 -2.46 20.40
CA ASP A 94 -10.97 -1.82 19.10
C ASP A 94 -9.89 -0.72 19.13
N THR A 95 -9.35 -0.33 20.30
CA THR A 95 -8.34 0.74 20.37
C THR A 95 -6.93 0.15 20.47
N ALA A 96 -6.22 0.09 19.34
CA ALA A 96 -4.81 -0.29 19.32
C ALA A 96 -3.94 0.75 20.06
N GLY A 97 -3.29 0.30 21.14
CA GLY A 97 -2.30 1.08 21.89
C GLY A 97 -2.49 1.03 23.40
N ALA A 98 -1.42 0.64 24.11
CA ALA A 98 -1.25 0.73 25.56
C ALA A 98 -1.99 -0.27 26.47
N GLY A 99 -2.33 -1.45 25.96
CA GLY A 99 -2.47 -2.65 26.80
C GLY A 99 -1.11 -3.25 27.22
N PRO A 100 -1.04 -4.18 28.19
CA PRO A 100 0.19 -4.92 28.49
C PRO A 100 0.71 -5.69 27.27
N SER A 101 2.03 -5.89 27.20
CA SER A 101 2.68 -6.68 26.14
C SER A 101 3.84 -7.52 26.68
N THR A 102 4.60 -8.12 25.76
CA THR A 102 5.83 -8.88 26.09
C THR A 102 7.07 -8.09 25.66
N GLY A 103 8.19 -8.34 26.31
CA GLY A 103 9.51 -7.86 25.92
C GLY A 103 10.56 -8.97 26.03
N VAL A 104 11.68 -8.81 25.33
CA VAL A 104 12.83 -9.71 25.37
C VAL A 104 14.03 -8.95 25.94
N VAL A 105 14.60 -9.45 27.03
CA VAL A 105 15.88 -8.96 27.58
C VAL A 105 17.00 -9.34 26.61
N ILE A 106 17.69 -8.35 26.04
CA ILE A 106 18.77 -8.53 25.05
C ILE A 106 20.13 -8.01 25.52
N GLY A 107 20.20 -7.34 26.67
CA GLY A 107 21.45 -6.92 27.31
C GLY A 107 21.48 -7.26 28.79
N THR A 108 22.60 -7.80 29.27
CA THR A 108 22.77 -8.26 30.66
C THR A 108 22.67 -7.11 31.67
N ASP A 109 22.94 -5.87 31.24
CA ASP A 109 22.84 -4.61 31.98
C ASP A 109 21.44 -3.95 31.90
N GLY A 110 20.43 -4.63 31.35
CA GLY A 110 19.03 -4.18 31.39
C GLY A 110 18.45 -3.63 30.09
N TRP A 111 19.05 -3.93 28.92
CA TRP A 111 18.44 -3.62 27.62
C TRP A 111 17.34 -4.62 27.28
N ILE A 112 16.17 -4.10 26.90
CA ILE A 112 14.99 -4.90 26.58
C ILE A 112 14.41 -4.35 25.28
N ILE A 113 14.09 -5.25 24.34
CA ILE A 113 13.37 -4.92 23.11
C ILE A 113 11.89 -5.32 23.26
N THR A 114 10.99 -4.51 22.74
CA THR A 114 9.55 -4.80 22.64
C THR A 114 9.00 -4.16 21.36
N THR A 115 7.67 -4.13 21.19
CA THR A 115 6.98 -3.62 20.01
C THR A 115 6.40 -2.21 20.22
N SER A 116 6.32 -1.42 19.13
CA SER A 116 5.59 -0.15 19.10
C SER A 116 4.07 -0.30 19.23
N PHE A 117 3.52 -1.51 19.06
CA PHE A 117 2.10 -1.79 19.35
C PHE A 117 1.74 -1.53 20.82
N ALA A 118 2.68 -1.78 21.74
CA ALA A 118 2.51 -1.54 23.16
C ALA A 118 2.91 -0.11 23.55
N ILE A 119 4.08 0.34 23.08
CA ILE A 119 4.69 1.61 23.44
C ILE A 119 4.49 2.62 22.30
N THR A 120 3.43 3.42 22.37
CA THR A 120 3.12 4.48 21.38
C THR A 120 4.22 5.55 21.32
N ASP A 121 4.27 6.36 20.26
CA ASP A 121 5.33 7.36 20.05
C ASP A 121 5.39 8.46 21.13
N GLU A 122 4.30 8.71 21.84
CA GLU A 122 4.22 9.63 22.98
C GLU A 122 4.74 9.02 24.30
N THR A 123 4.90 7.70 24.36
CA THR A 123 5.31 6.99 25.58
C THR A 123 6.81 7.17 25.81
N ILE A 124 7.16 7.73 26.97
CA ILE A 124 8.55 8.01 27.40
C ILE A 124 9.08 7.03 28.46
N GLU A 125 8.20 6.45 29.27
CA GLU A 125 8.52 5.47 30.31
C GLU A 125 7.51 4.31 30.30
N ALA A 126 7.98 3.13 30.68
CA ALA A 126 7.18 1.91 30.82
C ALA A 126 7.56 1.17 32.11
N MET A 127 6.75 0.22 32.53
CA MET A 127 7.04 -0.69 33.64
C MET A 127 7.36 -2.08 33.09
N VAL A 128 8.50 -2.63 33.47
CA VAL A 128 8.89 -4.02 33.21
C VAL A 128 8.52 -4.86 34.42
N VAL A 129 7.84 -5.99 34.19
CA VAL A 129 7.46 -6.96 35.22
C VAL A 129 8.11 -8.31 34.91
N PHE A 130 8.96 -8.77 35.82
CA PHE A 130 9.72 -10.02 35.74
C PHE A 130 8.89 -11.25 36.20
N PRO A 131 9.37 -12.49 35.92
CA PRO A 131 8.67 -13.73 36.26
C PRO A 131 8.35 -13.89 37.76
N ASP A 132 9.23 -13.39 38.62
CA ASP A 132 9.09 -13.37 40.08
C ASP A 132 8.10 -12.31 40.59
N GLY A 133 7.59 -11.45 39.69
CA GLY A 133 6.74 -10.30 40.02
C GLY A 133 7.52 -9.02 40.33
N LEU A 134 8.85 -9.02 40.23
CA LEU A 134 9.67 -7.83 40.42
C LEU A 134 9.37 -6.79 39.35
N ARG A 135 9.12 -5.54 39.77
CA ARG A 135 8.80 -4.42 38.87
C ARG A 135 9.98 -3.46 38.76
N ARG A 136 10.23 -2.94 37.56
CA ARG A 136 11.30 -1.97 37.25
C ARG A 136 10.78 -0.92 36.28
N SER A 137 10.96 0.37 36.60
CA SER A 137 10.73 1.42 35.61
C SER A 137 11.78 1.33 34.51
N ALA A 138 11.34 1.47 33.27
CA ALA A 138 12.14 1.44 32.06
C ALA A 138 11.96 2.75 31.31
N LYS A 139 13.07 3.33 30.83
CA LYS A 139 13.03 4.47 29.92
C LYS A 139 12.98 3.98 28.49
N VAL A 140 12.15 4.62 27.66
CA VAL A 140 12.21 4.44 26.21
C VAL A 140 13.46 5.16 25.70
N VAL A 141 14.36 4.43 25.05
CA VAL A 141 15.66 4.96 24.58
C VAL A 141 15.61 5.28 23.09
N SER A 142 15.05 4.38 22.29
CA SER A 142 14.99 4.52 20.83
C SER A 142 13.94 3.60 20.20
N ARG A 143 13.70 3.78 18.90
CA ARG A 143 12.63 3.14 18.15
C ARG A 143 13.15 2.68 16.79
N ASP A 144 12.71 1.52 16.36
CA ASP A 144 12.80 1.08 14.97
C ASP A 144 11.41 1.21 14.34
N ARG A 145 11.23 2.28 13.56
CA ARG A 145 10.00 2.56 12.82
C ARG A 145 9.87 1.72 11.55
N SER A 146 10.93 1.06 11.09
CA SER A 146 10.90 0.17 9.93
C SER A 146 10.37 -1.22 10.28
N ARG A 147 10.62 -1.69 11.51
CA ARG A 147 10.24 -3.03 12.00
C ARG A 147 9.26 -3.00 13.19
N GLY A 148 8.81 -1.84 13.63
CA GLY A 148 7.79 -1.70 14.68
C GLY A 148 8.28 -2.11 16.08
N LEU A 149 9.55 -1.82 16.38
CA LEU A 149 10.22 -2.19 17.64
C LEU A 149 10.62 -0.97 18.46
N VAL A 150 10.75 -1.17 19.78
CA VAL A 150 11.16 -0.14 20.74
C VAL A 150 12.20 -0.72 21.68
N LEU A 151 13.33 -0.01 21.82
CA LEU A 151 14.37 -0.34 22.79
C LEU A 151 14.13 0.44 24.08
N ILE A 152 14.04 -0.28 25.19
CA ILE A 152 13.90 0.29 26.54
C ILE A 152 15.07 -0.15 27.44
N LYS A 153 15.38 0.67 28.45
CA LYS A 153 16.46 0.42 29.41
C LYS A 153 15.92 0.48 30.84
N ILE A 154 16.18 -0.57 31.61
CA ILE A 154 16.00 -0.59 33.08
C ILE A 154 17.35 -0.48 33.80
N GLU A 155 17.31 -0.06 35.06
CA GLU A 155 18.44 -0.20 35.97
C GLU A 155 18.42 -1.55 36.70
N THR A 156 19.56 -2.25 36.70
CA THR A 156 19.76 -3.52 37.40
C THR A 156 21.14 -3.57 38.07
N SER A 157 21.19 -4.16 39.26
CA SER A 157 22.43 -4.44 39.99
C SER A 157 22.94 -5.87 39.79
N VAL A 158 22.18 -6.71 39.09
CA VAL A 158 22.50 -8.12 38.82
C VAL A 158 22.44 -8.36 37.30
N PRO A 159 23.43 -9.04 36.70
CA PRO A 159 23.39 -9.39 35.29
C PRO A 159 22.17 -10.24 34.95
N LEU A 160 21.37 -9.79 33.99
CA LEU A 160 20.20 -10.51 33.48
C LEU A 160 20.62 -11.62 32.50
N ARG A 161 19.72 -12.58 32.29
CA ARG A 161 19.85 -13.56 31.20
C ARG A 161 19.44 -12.92 29.87
N ILE A 162 20.10 -13.33 28.80
CA ILE A 162 19.85 -12.91 27.42
C ILE A 162 19.69 -14.17 26.55
N PRO A 163 18.95 -14.09 25.43
CA PRO A 163 18.80 -15.20 24.50
C PRO A 163 20.06 -15.49 23.69
N GLU A 164 20.20 -16.74 23.26
CA GLU A 164 21.07 -17.12 22.14
C GLU A 164 20.30 -16.90 20.81
N PRO A 165 20.87 -16.25 19.79
CA PRO A 165 20.19 -16.05 18.52
C PRO A 165 20.26 -17.30 17.61
N ALA A 166 19.13 -17.66 17.00
CA ALA A 166 19.10 -18.60 15.88
C ALA A 166 19.40 -17.83 14.57
N LEU A 167 20.57 -18.06 13.98
CA LEU A 167 21.06 -17.32 12.82
C LEU A 167 20.32 -17.74 11.53
N ARG A 168 20.04 -16.78 10.63
CA ARG A 168 19.25 -16.99 9.40
C ARG A 168 19.81 -18.09 8.49
N GLN A 169 21.13 -18.33 8.51
CA GLN A 169 21.77 -19.41 7.73
C GLN A 169 21.36 -20.83 8.17
N GLY A 170 20.93 -21.02 9.42
CA GLY A 170 20.54 -22.32 9.98
C GLY A 170 19.03 -22.51 10.17
N LEU A 171 18.21 -21.62 9.60
CA LEU A 171 16.75 -21.71 9.70
C LEU A 171 16.16 -22.49 8.51
N GLU A 172 15.40 -23.54 8.79
CA GLU A 172 14.73 -24.36 7.78
C GLU A 172 13.21 -24.20 7.83
N VAL A 173 12.59 -24.00 6.66
CA VAL A 173 11.12 -23.92 6.56
C VAL A 173 10.52 -25.28 6.89
N GLY A 174 9.56 -25.30 7.82
CA GLY A 174 8.98 -26.51 8.40
C GLY A 174 9.56 -26.91 9.77
N GLN A 175 10.63 -26.28 10.25
CA GLN A 175 11.13 -26.52 11.61
C GLN A 175 10.15 -25.99 12.67
N TRP A 176 10.13 -26.63 13.85
CA TRP A 176 9.32 -26.19 14.99
C TRP A 176 9.68 -24.77 15.46
N THR A 177 8.65 -24.06 15.91
CA THR A 177 8.74 -22.70 16.47
C THR A 177 7.81 -22.54 17.67
N LEU A 178 8.26 -21.82 18.69
CA LEU A 178 7.53 -21.57 19.92
C LEU A 178 7.41 -20.06 20.16
N ALA A 179 6.19 -19.53 20.09
CA ALA A 179 5.87 -18.14 20.32
C ALA A 179 5.51 -17.91 21.79
N ILE A 180 6.27 -17.06 22.49
CA ILE A 180 6.16 -16.87 23.93
C ILE A 180 5.62 -15.46 24.25
N GLY A 181 4.55 -15.38 25.05
CA GLY A 181 3.90 -14.14 25.47
C GLY A 181 3.71 -14.05 26.98
N ARG A 182 3.73 -12.84 27.56
CA ARG A 182 3.53 -12.56 29.00
C ARG A 182 2.58 -11.39 29.27
N ALA A 183 1.93 -10.84 28.25
CA ALA A 183 1.05 -9.69 28.39
C ALA A 183 -0.05 -9.91 29.45
N TRP A 184 -0.77 -11.04 29.40
CA TRP A 184 -1.87 -11.31 30.34
C TRP A 184 -1.40 -11.69 31.74
N ASN A 185 -0.27 -12.37 31.89
CA ASN A 185 0.28 -12.84 33.16
C ASN A 185 1.82 -12.72 33.16
N SER A 186 2.38 -11.98 34.12
CA SER A 186 3.85 -11.87 34.24
C SER A 186 4.51 -13.17 34.69
N LYS A 187 3.84 -13.98 35.53
CA LYS A 187 4.42 -15.18 36.14
C LYS A 187 4.50 -16.35 35.17
N THR A 188 3.38 -16.68 34.53
CA THR A 188 3.25 -17.82 33.62
C THR A 188 3.09 -17.32 32.19
N PRO A 189 3.96 -17.71 31.24
CA PRO A 189 3.81 -17.32 29.86
C PRO A 189 2.62 -18.01 29.19
N TYR A 190 2.05 -17.35 28.19
CA TYR A 190 1.28 -17.97 27.13
C TYR A 190 2.25 -18.51 26.07
N VAL A 191 2.03 -19.73 25.61
CA VAL A 191 2.89 -20.42 24.63
C VAL A 191 2.01 -20.91 23.49
N ALA A 192 2.40 -20.61 22.26
CA ALA A 192 1.83 -21.20 21.05
C ALA A 192 2.95 -21.91 20.27
N VAL A 193 2.67 -23.11 19.79
CA VAL A 193 3.59 -23.92 18.95
C VAL A 193 3.09 -23.88 17.51
N GLY A 194 4.02 -23.83 16.56
CA GLY A 194 3.78 -23.92 15.12
C GLY A 194 5.10 -24.18 14.41
N ILE A 195 5.16 -23.96 13.10
CA ILE A 195 6.38 -24.09 12.30
C ILE A 195 6.86 -22.75 11.74
N LEU A 196 8.12 -22.73 11.29
CA LEU A 196 8.66 -21.67 10.45
C LEU A 196 8.10 -21.82 9.03
N SER A 197 7.09 -21.02 8.67
CA SER A 197 6.38 -21.16 7.39
C SER A 197 7.12 -20.55 6.20
N ALA A 198 7.88 -19.47 6.41
CA ALA A 198 8.65 -18.81 5.35
C ALA A 198 9.75 -17.88 5.89
N LEU A 199 10.79 -17.67 5.08
CA LEU A 199 11.84 -16.67 5.30
C LEU A 199 11.58 -15.40 4.46
N ASP A 200 12.27 -14.31 4.81
CA ASP A 200 12.34 -13.04 4.07
C ASP A 200 10.97 -12.39 3.71
N ARG A 201 9.97 -12.58 4.57
CA ARG A 201 8.63 -11.99 4.46
C ARG A 201 8.65 -10.51 4.91
N ALA A 202 7.53 -9.81 4.70
CA ALA A 202 7.43 -8.35 4.86
C ALA A 202 8.59 -7.61 4.14
N TRP A 203 8.81 -7.92 2.86
CA TRP A 203 9.93 -7.43 2.03
C TRP A 203 11.33 -7.67 2.64
N GLY A 204 11.57 -8.85 3.22
CA GLY A 204 12.87 -9.22 3.81
C GLY A 204 13.09 -8.77 5.25
N LYS A 205 12.09 -8.16 5.90
CA LYS A 205 12.19 -7.68 7.29
C LYS A 205 11.92 -8.75 8.35
N ALA A 206 11.22 -9.81 7.98
CA ALA A 206 10.67 -10.78 8.94
C ALA A 206 10.77 -12.23 8.45
N VAL A 207 10.73 -13.16 9.40
CA VAL A 207 10.32 -14.55 9.15
C VAL A 207 8.84 -14.72 9.48
N GLN A 208 8.21 -15.73 8.87
CA GLN A 208 6.80 -16.07 9.11
C GLN A 208 6.69 -17.40 9.87
N THR A 209 5.74 -17.45 10.79
CA THR A 209 5.29 -18.65 11.52
C THR A 209 3.78 -18.80 11.40
N ASP A 210 3.26 -20.01 11.56
CA ASP A 210 1.82 -20.30 11.68
C ASP A 210 1.39 -20.54 13.14
N ALA A 211 2.32 -20.45 14.10
CA ALA A 211 2.01 -20.47 15.53
C ALA A 211 0.94 -19.41 15.84
N SER A 212 -0.09 -19.79 16.61
CA SER A 212 -1.24 -18.93 16.92
C SER A 212 -0.84 -17.74 17.80
N ILE A 213 -0.37 -16.66 17.17
CA ILE A 213 0.05 -15.45 17.87
C ILE A 213 -1.11 -14.44 18.05
N SER A 214 -1.02 -13.70 19.13
CA SER A 214 -1.98 -12.68 19.53
C SER A 214 -1.26 -11.39 19.94
N PRO A 215 -2.00 -10.28 20.20
CA PRO A 215 -1.46 -9.11 20.89
C PRO A 215 -0.65 -9.42 22.15
N ALA A 216 -0.94 -10.54 22.84
CA ALA A 216 -0.19 -10.93 24.03
C ALA A 216 1.22 -11.48 23.75
N ASN A 217 1.47 -11.95 22.53
CA ASN A 217 2.79 -12.44 22.10
C ASN A 217 3.66 -11.33 21.53
N TYR A 218 3.10 -10.20 21.08
CA TYR A 218 3.88 -9.13 20.46
C TYR A 218 4.90 -8.51 21.43
N GLY A 219 6.09 -8.23 20.89
CA GLY A 219 7.31 -7.89 21.63
C GLY A 219 7.98 -9.07 22.33
N GLY A 220 7.39 -10.27 22.30
CA GLY A 220 7.95 -11.51 22.85
C GLY A 220 8.78 -12.31 21.85
N PRO A 221 9.51 -13.34 22.32
CA PRO A 221 10.39 -14.12 21.46
C PRO A 221 9.63 -15.22 20.70
N LEU A 222 10.03 -15.42 19.44
CA LEU A 222 9.81 -16.64 18.68
C LEU A 222 11.08 -17.48 18.79
N CYS A 223 10.98 -18.68 19.37
CA CYS A 223 12.10 -19.58 19.61
C CYS A 223 12.05 -20.80 18.66
N ASP A 224 13.19 -21.45 18.44
CA ASP A 224 13.25 -22.82 17.91
C ASP A 224 13.09 -23.86 19.03
N ILE A 225 13.15 -25.15 18.68
CA ILE A 225 13.03 -26.28 19.62
C ILE A 225 14.22 -26.39 20.58
N GLU A 226 15.38 -25.82 20.25
CA GLU A 226 16.51 -25.68 21.18
C GLU A 226 16.33 -24.50 22.16
N GLY A 227 15.30 -23.66 21.99
CA GLY A 227 15.09 -22.46 22.79
C GLY A 227 16.04 -21.30 22.44
N ARG A 228 16.67 -21.32 21.27
CA ARG A 228 17.35 -20.16 20.68
C ARG A 228 16.28 -19.26 20.07
N VAL A 229 16.49 -17.95 20.12
CA VAL A 229 15.51 -16.97 19.62
C VAL A 229 15.75 -16.69 18.15
N ILE A 230 14.78 -17.06 17.32
CA ILE A 230 14.71 -16.73 15.90
C ILE A 230 14.47 -15.23 15.74
N GLY A 231 13.52 -14.67 16.51
CA GLY A 231 13.17 -13.25 16.40
C GLY A 231 12.19 -12.75 17.45
N VAL A 232 11.82 -11.48 17.33
CA VAL A 232 10.83 -10.79 18.17
C VAL A 232 9.53 -10.63 17.40
N LEU A 233 8.43 -11.11 17.98
CA LEU A 233 7.11 -11.09 17.36
C LEU A 233 6.57 -9.65 17.24
N ALA A 234 6.10 -9.27 16.06
CA ALA A 234 5.60 -7.92 15.81
C ALA A 234 4.43 -7.94 14.80
N PRO A 235 3.41 -7.07 14.97
CA PRO A 235 2.40 -6.86 13.95
C PRO A 235 3.04 -6.10 12.79
N LEU A 236 3.41 -6.85 11.75
CA LEU A 236 3.94 -6.31 10.49
C LEU A 236 2.90 -6.50 9.38
N PRO A 237 2.71 -5.51 8.49
CA PRO A 237 1.78 -5.65 7.39
C PRO A 237 2.23 -6.77 6.43
N ALA A 238 1.30 -7.65 6.05
CA ALA A 238 1.46 -8.54 4.90
C ALA A 238 0.98 -7.86 3.62
N ASP A 239 1.49 -8.32 2.48
CA ASP A 239 1.15 -7.80 1.14
C ASP A 239 -0.28 -8.12 0.66
N THR A 240 -1.17 -8.55 1.56
CA THR A 240 -2.57 -8.90 1.27
C THR A 240 -3.49 -7.68 1.35
N ALA A 241 -4.02 -7.28 0.19
CA ALA A 241 -5.28 -6.56 -0.01
C ALA A 241 -5.67 -5.51 1.08
N GLY A 242 -4.86 -4.46 1.24
CA GLY A 242 -5.26 -3.27 1.99
C GLY A 242 -5.01 -3.30 3.50
N MET A 243 -4.35 -4.32 4.02
CA MET A 243 -3.88 -4.37 5.41
C MET A 243 -2.75 -3.35 5.63
N GLN A 244 -2.88 -2.46 6.61
CA GLN A 244 -1.94 -1.34 6.83
C GLN A 244 -1.18 -1.41 8.16
N SER A 245 -1.73 -2.09 9.16
CA SER A 245 -1.19 -2.13 10.52
C SER A 245 -0.53 -3.46 10.90
N GLY A 246 -0.80 -4.54 10.16
CA GLY A 246 -0.37 -5.90 10.50
C GLY A 246 -1.23 -6.59 11.55
N SER A 247 -1.93 -5.82 12.40
CA SER A 247 -2.92 -6.38 13.34
C SER A 247 -4.15 -6.99 12.65
N GLU A 248 -4.42 -6.67 11.38
CA GLU A 248 -5.50 -7.28 10.60
C GLU A 248 -5.26 -8.77 10.28
N LEU A 249 -4.05 -9.29 10.56
CA LEU A 249 -3.66 -10.70 10.39
C LEU A 249 -3.89 -11.54 11.66
N TYR A 250 -4.39 -10.95 12.74
CA TYR A 250 -4.73 -11.70 13.94
C TYR A 250 -5.70 -12.85 13.61
N ASP A 251 -5.45 -14.02 14.20
CA ASP A 251 -6.22 -15.27 13.98
C ASP A 251 -6.25 -15.80 12.53
N SER A 252 -5.38 -15.30 11.64
CA SER A 252 -5.30 -15.75 10.23
C SER A 252 -4.36 -16.93 9.97
N GLY A 253 -3.63 -17.41 10.98
CA GLY A 253 -2.53 -18.37 10.82
C GLY A 253 -1.26 -17.78 10.18
N ILE A 254 -1.12 -16.44 10.15
CA ILE A 254 0.07 -15.74 9.66
C ILE A 254 0.64 -14.87 10.79
N GLY A 255 1.76 -15.29 11.37
CA GLY A 255 2.53 -14.51 12.34
C GLY A 255 3.89 -14.09 11.79
N PHE A 256 4.40 -12.92 12.23
CA PHE A 256 5.72 -12.42 11.84
C PHE A 256 6.65 -12.20 13.04
N ALA A 257 7.92 -12.57 12.87
CA ALA A 257 8.99 -12.23 13.80
C ALA A 257 10.12 -11.49 13.07
N VAL A 258 10.58 -10.38 13.66
CA VAL A 258 11.78 -9.65 13.24
C VAL A 258 13.00 -10.44 13.74
N PRO A 259 13.93 -10.90 12.88
CA PRO A 259 15.02 -11.77 13.30
C PRO A 259 15.90 -11.12 14.37
N LEU A 260 16.28 -11.89 15.39
CA LEU A 260 17.12 -11.37 16.48
C LEU A 260 18.52 -10.98 15.97
N GLU A 261 19.03 -11.70 14.98
CA GLU A 261 20.25 -11.36 14.22
C GLU A 261 20.18 -9.92 13.64
N ASP A 262 19.06 -9.57 12.98
CA ASP A 262 18.85 -8.23 12.42
C ASP A 262 18.82 -7.17 13.54
N ILE A 263 18.12 -7.44 14.66
CA ILE A 263 18.01 -6.52 15.81
C ILE A 263 19.37 -6.28 16.46
N LEU A 264 20.14 -7.35 16.70
CA LEU A 264 21.48 -7.26 17.29
C LEU A 264 22.46 -6.50 16.39
N SER A 265 22.33 -6.60 15.07
CA SER A 265 23.19 -5.88 14.12
C SER A 265 23.07 -4.35 14.22
N VAL A 266 21.91 -3.83 14.64
CA VAL A 266 21.65 -2.39 14.82
C VAL A 266 21.51 -1.96 16.28
N LEU A 267 21.65 -2.89 17.22
CA LEU A 267 21.56 -2.59 18.66
C LEU A 267 22.49 -1.42 19.10
N PRO A 268 23.74 -1.27 18.60
CA PRO A 268 24.58 -0.12 18.97
C PRO A 268 24.00 1.24 18.56
N ARG A 269 23.30 1.32 17.41
CA ARG A 269 22.61 2.53 16.95
C ARG A 269 21.42 2.85 17.87
N LEU A 270 20.62 1.83 18.17
CA LEU A 270 19.49 1.95 19.09
C LEU A 270 19.94 2.35 20.51
N GLN A 271 21.04 1.78 21.03
CA GLN A 271 21.60 2.13 22.33
C GLN A 271 22.13 3.57 22.39
N ALA A 272 22.60 4.12 21.26
CA ALA A 272 22.98 5.52 21.13
C ALA A 272 21.79 6.50 21.07
N GLY A 273 20.55 6.00 21.11
CA GLY A 273 19.33 6.82 21.00
C GLY A 273 18.88 7.12 19.57
N GLU A 274 19.48 6.50 18.56
CA GLU A 274 19.09 6.70 17.16
C GLU A 274 17.69 6.11 16.89
N THR A 275 16.76 6.92 16.38
CA THR A 275 15.49 6.41 15.85
C THR A 275 15.70 5.94 14.42
N LEU A 276 15.52 4.63 14.20
CA LEU A 276 15.76 3.98 12.92
C LEU A 276 14.49 4.04 12.06
N SER A 277 14.45 5.00 11.13
CA SER A 277 13.39 5.15 10.14
C SER A 277 13.71 4.39 8.83
N PRO A 278 12.70 3.95 8.06
CA PRO A 278 12.91 3.29 6.76
C PRO A 278 13.76 4.13 5.80
N GLY A 279 14.67 3.50 5.06
CA GLY A 279 15.50 4.20 4.07
C GLY A 279 14.74 4.51 2.79
N ILE A 280 14.65 5.79 2.42
CA ILE A 280 14.02 6.26 1.17
C ILE A 280 15.09 6.59 0.12
N ILE A 281 14.92 6.04 -1.08
CA ILE A 281 15.79 6.27 -2.25
C ILE A 281 15.23 7.30 -3.23
N GLY A 282 13.89 7.43 -3.33
CA GLY A 282 13.18 8.42 -4.16
C GLY A 282 13.00 8.10 -5.65
N ILE A 283 12.85 6.82 -6.00
CA ILE A 283 12.50 6.37 -7.36
C ILE A 283 11.06 5.86 -7.47
N GLY A 284 10.44 6.03 -8.64
CA GLY A 284 9.21 5.36 -9.05
C GLY A 284 9.48 4.40 -10.22
N TYR A 285 8.71 3.31 -10.30
CA TYR A 285 8.86 2.26 -11.32
C TYR A 285 7.97 2.50 -12.54
N ARG A 286 8.41 2.05 -13.72
CA ARG A 286 7.60 2.13 -14.96
C ARG A 286 6.41 1.18 -14.97
N ALA A 287 6.58 0.00 -14.40
CA ALA A 287 5.52 -0.99 -14.29
C ALA A 287 4.97 -1.05 -12.86
N THR A 288 3.69 -1.39 -12.73
CA THR A 288 2.98 -1.46 -11.45
C THR A 288 3.09 -2.83 -10.78
N ASP A 289 3.06 -3.93 -11.53
CA ASP A 289 3.24 -5.29 -10.97
C ASP A 289 4.70 -5.51 -10.54
N PRO A 290 4.98 -5.69 -9.24
CA PRO A 290 6.34 -5.88 -8.79
C PRO A 290 6.87 -7.29 -9.05
N PHE A 291 6.02 -8.28 -9.31
CA PHE A 291 6.40 -9.70 -9.29
C PHE A 291 6.92 -10.22 -10.62
N THR A 292 6.43 -9.69 -11.76
CA THR A 292 6.93 -10.05 -13.10
C THR A 292 7.82 -8.96 -13.73
N SER A 293 7.62 -7.69 -13.38
CA SER A 293 8.21 -6.57 -14.11
C SER A 293 9.64 -6.22 -13.70
N PRO A 294 10.53 -5.85 -14.65
CA PRO A 294 11.89 -5.41 -14.35
C PRO A 294 11.92 -4.08 -13.59
N ALA A 295 13.00 -3.86 -12.82
CA ALA A 295 13.18 -2.68 -11.97
C ALA A 295 13.64 -1.43 -12.77
N VAL A 296 12.82 -1.00 -13.73
CA VAL A 296 13.07 0.19 -14.56
C VAL A 296 12.52 1.45 -13.88
N VAL A 297 13.39 2.43 -13.69
CA VAL A 297 13.07 3.75 -13.15
C VAL A 297 12.23 4.53 -14.16
N ALA A 298 11.00 4.89 -13.79
CA ALA A 298 10.18 5.85 -14.54
C ALA A 298 10.39 7.27 -14.04
N THR A 299 10.44 7.45 -12.73
CA THR A 299 10.67 8.76 -12.11
C THR A 299 11.82 8.66 -11.12
N CYS A 300 12.69 9.67 -11.12
CA CYS A 300 13.75 9.84 -10.16
C CYS A 300 13.55 11.21 -9.54
N ARG A 301 12.95 11.28 -8.34
CA ARG A 301 12.52 12.55 -7.75
C ARG A 301 13.72 13.46 -7.58
N SER A 302 13.65 14.70 -8.06
CA SER A 302 14.64 15.69 -7.68
C SER A 302 14.66 15.92 -6.16
N GLY A 303 15.82 16.32 -5.64
CA GLY A 303 16.10 16.36 -4.21
C GLY A 303 16.21 14.98 -3.53
N SER A 304 16.06 13.86 -4.25
CA SER A 304 16.24 12.51 -3.70
C SER A 304 17.68 12.02 -3.75
N PRO A 305 18.05 11.02 -2.92
CA PRO A 305 19.34 10.34 -3.02
C PRO A 305 19.63 9.74 -4.40
N ALA A 306 18.64 9.13 -5.07
CA ALA A 306 18.84 8.57 -6.41
C ALA A 306 19.23 9.66 -7.42
N PHE A 307 18.54 10.80 -7.38
CA PHE A 307 18.82 11.93 -8.25
C PHE A 307 20.20 12.55 -7.94
N ALA A 308 20.53 12.75 -6.66
CA ALA A 308 21.83 13.24 -6.23
C ALA A 308 22.99 12.31 -6.64
N ALA A 309 22.77 10.99 -6.66
CA ALA A 309 23.73 10.02 -7.16
C ALA A 309 23.83 9.98 -8.70
N GLY A 310 22.88 10.56 -9.43
CA GLY A 310 22.86 10.61 -10.90
C GLY A 310 22.10 9.48 -11.59
N LEU A 311 21.20 8.79 -10.88
CA LEU A 311 20.19 7.92 -11.51
C LEU A 311 19.21 8.78 -12.33
N ARG A 312 18.61 8.18 -13.35
CA ARG A 312 17.72 8.85 -14.31
C ARG A 312 16.51 7.98 -14.66
N SER A 313 15.45 8.60 -15.17
CA SER A 313 14.40 7.87 -15.86
C SER A 313 14.99 7.05 -17.01
N GLY A 314 14.53 5.82 -17.19
CA GLY A 314 15.06 4.86 -18.16
C GLY A 314 16.14 3.92 -17.63
N ASP A 315 16.72 4.17 -16.44
CA ASP A 315 17.68 3.24 -15.83
C ASP A 315 16.99 1.94 -15.39
N GLU A 316 17.54 0.80 -15.81
CA GLU A 316 17.13 -0.54 -15.34
C GLU A 316 18.07 -0.99 -14.22
N ILE A 317 17.58 -1.14 -12.99
CA ILE A 317 18.41 -1.57 -11.85
C ILE A 317 18.59 -3.09 -11.92
N ILE A 318 19.80 -3.54 -12.28
CA ILE A 318 20.14 -4.94 -12.53
C ILE A 318 20.89 -5.62 -11.38
N LYS A 319 21.49 -4.85 -10.45
CA LYS A 319 22.04 -5.36 -9.18
C LYS A 319 21.82 -4.38 -8.03
N ALA A 320 21.62 -4.89 -6.83
CA ALA A 320 21.57 -4.12 -5.58
C ALA A 320 22.21 -4.90 -4.42
N GLN A 321 23.11 -4.28 -3.65
CA GLN A 321 23.94 -4.93 -2.62
C GLN A 321 24.55 -6.27 -3.09
N GLY A 322 25.09 -6.29 -4.31
CA GLY A 322 25.69 -7.47 -4.94
C GLY A 322 24.69 -8.53 -5.45
N LYS A 323 23.43 -8.51 -5.02
CA LYS A 323 22.37 -9.43 -5.48
C LYS A 323 21.88 -9.02 -6.87
N SER A 324 21.67 -10.00 -7.75
CA SER A 324 21.08 -9.78 -9.08
C SER A 324 19.59 -9.43 -8.97
N ILE A 325 19.16 -8.43 -9.73
CA ILE A 325 17.79 -7.93 -9.79
C ILE A 325 17.27 -8.14 -11.21
N SER A 326 16.25 -8.98 -11.37
CA SER A 326 15.47 -9.14 -12.60
C SER A 326 14.05 -8.60 -12.48
N ARG A 327 13.59 -8.29 -11.26
CA ARG A 327 12.23 -7.77 -10.99
C ARG A 327 12.17 -6.78 -9.83
N ILE A 328 11.20 -5.87 -9.86
CA ILE A 328 10.94 -4.86 -8.82
C ILE A 328 10.85 -5.47 -7.41
N ALA A 329 10.18 -6.63 -7.27
CA ALA A 329 10.04 -7.31 -5.99
C ALA A 329 11.40 -7.63 -5.34
N GLN A 330 12.38 -8.13 -6.12
CA GLN A 330 13.72 -8.42 -5.59
C GLN A 330 14.41 -7.14 -5.11
N LEU A 331 14.26 -6.03 -5.85
CA LEU A 331 14.83 -4.75 -5.42
C LEU A 331 14.17 -4.27 -4.11
N ARG A 332 12.85 -4.42 -3.97
CA ARG A 332 12.15 -4.13 -2.71
C ARG A 332 12.66 -4.99 -1.55
N HIS A 333 12.88 -6.29 -1.74
CA HIS A 333 13.50 -7.17 -0.72
C HIS A 333 14.93 -6.76 -0.34
N VAL A 334 15.67 -6.05 -1.20
CA VAL A 334 17.00 -5.51 -0.87
C VAL A 334 16.93 -4.16 -0.18
N LEU A 335 16.00 -3.29 -0.58
CA LEU A 335 15.90 -1.92 -0.06
C LEU A 335 15.11 -1.82 1.24
N ALA A 336 14.00 -2.56 1.39
CA ALA A 336 13.10 -2.40 2.53
C ALA A 336 13.71 -2.73 3.91
N PRO A 337 14.68 -3.66 4.06
CA PRO A 337 15.37 -3.89 5.33
C PRO A 337 16.33 -2.77 5.77
N LEU A 338 16.68 -1.84 4.85
CA LEU A 338 17.63 -0.75 5.08
C LEU A 338 16.96 0.46 5.73
N TYR A 339 17.76 1.23 6.47
CA TYR A 339 17.34 2.42 7.20
C TYR A 339 17.78 3.72 6.51
N ALA A 340 17.26 4.83 7.01
CA ALA A 340 17.86 6.13 6.77
C ALA A 340 19.36 6.13 7.13
N ASN A 341 20.15 6.89 6.38
CA ASN A 341 21.61 6.97 6.42
C ASN A 341 22.38 5.69 6.01
N ASP A 342 21.70 4.56 5.78
CA ASP A 342 22.35 3.38 5.19
C ASP A 342 22.74 3.67 3.74
N THR A 343 23.83 3.04 3.29
CA THR A 343 24.32 3.18 1.92
C THR A 343 24.05 1.93 1.10
N VAL A 344 23.41 2.11 -0.06
CA VAL A 344 23.13 1.05 -1.03
C VAL A 344 24.00 1.18 -2.27
N HIS A 345 24.64 0.08 -2.66
CA HIS A 345 25.36 -0.03 -3.93
C HIS A 345 24.46 -0.66 -4.99
N LEU A 346 24.29 0.04 -6.11
CA LEU A 346 23.48 -0.37 -7.25
C LEU A 346 24.35 -0.54 -8.49
N VAL A 347 23.92 -1.40 -9.40
CA VAL A 347 24.38 -1.39 -10.80
C VAL A 347 23.15 -1.26 -11.68
N VAL A 348 23.17 -0.27 -12.58
CA VAL A 348 22.07 -0.03 -13.53
C VAL A 348 22.55 -0.24 -14.96
N LYS A 349 21.63 -0.65 -15.82
CA LYS A 349 21.77 -0.69 -17.27
C LYS A 349 21.08 0.56 -17.83
N ARG A 350 21.85 1.40 -18.52
CA ARG A 350 21.39 2.66 -19.13
C ARG A 350 21.57 2.59 -20.65
N ALA A 351 20.54 2.94 -21.42
CA ALA A 351 20.66 3.06 -22.87
C ALA A 351 21.62 4.21 -23.22
N THR A 352 22.48 4.00 -24.22
CA THR A 352 23.32 5.06 -24.80
C THR A 352 22.72 5.49 -26.13
N ALA A 353 22.88 6.77 -26.48
CA ALA A 353 22.32 7.32 -27.70
C ALA A 353 22.76 6.52 -28.93
N PRO A 354 21.87 6.24 -29.91
CA PRO A 354 22.21 5.47 -31.08
C PRO A 354 23.35 6.15 -31.84
N ARG A 355 24.42 5.40 -32.13
CA ARG A 355 25.45 5.86 -33.04
C ARG A 355 24.87 5.87 -34.45
N THR A 356 24.62 7.07 -34.98
CA THR A 356 24.29 7.30 -36.39
C THR A 356 25.52 7.00 -37.26
N ASN A 357 25.76 5.72 -37.51
CA ASN A 357 26.56 5.29 -38.64
C ASN A 357 25.75 5.56 -39.90
N ASN A 358 26.41 6.10 -40.94
CA ASN A 358 25.76 6.76 -42.09
C ASN A 358 25.20 5.77 -43.14
N THR A 359 24.59 4.66 -42.71
CA THR A 359 24.13 3.54 -43.54
C THR A 359 22.86 2.92 -42.98
N ASP A 360 21.82 2.77 -43.81
CA ASP A 360 20.45 2.36 -43.45
C ASP A 360 20.32 0.93 -42.88
N THR A 361 20.71 0.75 -41.62
CA THR A 361 20.35 -0.41 -40.81
C THR A 361 20.01 0.03 -39.40
N ALA A 362 18.89 -0.48 -38.87
CA ALA A 362 18.40 -0.10 -37.54
C ALA A 362 19.50 -0.29 -36.47
N SER A 363 19.86 0.80 -35.80
CA SER A 363 20.92 0.80 -34.80
C SER A 363 20.51 0.01 -33.57
N GLU A 364 21.24 -1.05 -33.23
CA GLU A 364 21.04 -1.78 -31.97
C GLU A 364 21.24 -0.83 -30.77
N GLU A 365 20.30 -0.84 -29.82
CA GLU A 365 20.42 -0.09 -28.58
C GLU A 365 21.64 -0.59 -27.79
N THR A 366 22.70 0.21 -27.78
CA THR A 366 23.90 -0.10 -26.99
C THR A 366 23.66 0.32 -25.53
N PHE A 367 23.84 -0.61 -24.60
CA PHE A 367 23.64 -0.35 -23.17
C PHE A 367 24.97 -0.28 -22.41
N GLN A 368 25.08 0.65 -21.47
CA GLN A 368 26.19 0.75 -20.52
C GLN A 368 25.74 0.28 -19.14
N GLN A 369 26.58 -0.48 -18.45
CA GLN A 369 26.40 -0.76 -17.01
C GLN A 369 27.14 0.31 -16.18
N LEU A 370 26.44 0.91 -15.24
CA LEU A 370 26.93 2.02 -14.41
C LEU A 370 26.76 1.66 -12.92
N PRO A 371 27.83 1.68 -12.10
CA PRO A 371 27.73 1.52 -10.67
C PRO A 371 27.32 2.84 -10.00
N PHE A 372 26.45 2.76 -9.00
CA PHE A 372 26.00 3.89 -8.18
C PHE A 372 26.10 3.53 -6.70
N THR A 373 26.39 4.54 -5.87
CA THR A 373 26.38 4.44 -4.41
C THR A 373 25.46 5.52 -3.88
N VAL A 374 24.45 5.13 -3.12
CA VAL A 374 23.33 6.01 -2.73
C VAL A 374 23.12 5.91 -1.23
N THR A 375 23.18 7.03 -0.51
CA THR A 375 22.87 7.09 0.93
C THR A 375 21.39 7.43 1.12
N LEU A 376 20.64 6.54 1.76
CA LEU A 376 19.20 6.65 1.94
C LEU A 376 18.85 7.76 2.95
N VAL A 377 17.65 8.34 2.83
CA VAL A 377 17.16 9.39 3.75
C VAL A 377 15.88 8.95 4.47
N GLU A 378 15.60 9.54 5.63
CA GLU A 378 14.36 9.30 6.39
C GLU A 378 13.13 9.89 5.70
N SER A 379 13.28 11.07 5.09
CA SER A 379 12.21 11.76 4.39
C SER A 379 12.76 12.50 3.16
N LEU A 380 11.91 12.66 2.16
CA LEU A 380 12.19 13.48 0.99
C LEU A 380 11.61 14.90 1.20
N PRO A 381 12.21 15.94 0.60
CA PRO A 381 11.60 17.26 0.60
C PRO A 381 10.19 17.21 -0.02
N PRO A 382 9.22 18.02 0.47
CA PRO A 382 7.86 18.01 -0.04
C PRO A 382 7.83 18.38 -1.53
N TYR A 383 7.26 17.51 -2.35
CA TYR A 383 7.33 17.62 -3.80
C TYR A 383 6.66 18.90 -4.30
N ARG A 384 7.43 19.75 -4.99
CA ARG A 384 6.89 20.86 -5.77
C ARG A 384 6.62 20.36 -7.17
N ARG A 385 5.35 20.25 -7.56
CA ARG A 385 4.96 19.84 -8.91
C ARG A 385 5.45 20.91 -9.90
N PRO A 386 6.41 20.62 -10.79
CA PRO A 386 6.72 21.52 -11.89
C PRO A 386 5.53 21.58 -12.83
N CYS A 387 5.39 22.70 -13.54
CA CYS A 387 4.30 22.90 -14.47
C CYS A 387 4.77 23.62 -15.74
N ALA A 388 4.48 23.06 -16.91
CA ALA A 388 4.62 23.78 -18.18
C ALA A 388 3.47 24.79 -18.35
N GLY A 389 2.28 24.48 -17.84
CA GLY A 389 1.05 25.25 -18.05
C GLY A 389 0.27 24.81 -19.28
N ILE A 390 0.34 23.54 -19.66
CA ILE A 390 -0.44 22.98 -20.78
C ILE A 390 -1.53 22.03 -20.26
N VAL A 391 -2.70 22.08 -20.87
CA VAL A 391 -3.73 21.04 -20.70
C VAL A 391 -3.78 20.24 -21.99
N LEU A 392 -3.56 18.93 -21.90
CA LEU A 392 -3.60 18.04 -23.07
C LEU A 392 -5.04 17.70 -23.47
N GLN A 393 -5.22 17.30 -24.72
CA GLN A 393 -6.47 16.73 -25.21
C GLN A 393 -6.76 15.42 -24.46
N ARG A 394 -8.00 15.26 -23.98
CA ARG A 394 -8.43 14.08 -23.21
C ARG A 394 -8.67 12.91 -24.17
N SER A 395 -8.26 11.71 -23.80
CA SER A 395 -8.58 10.47 -24.52
C SER A 395 -8.52 9.26 -23.57
N THR A 396 -9.17 8.16 -23.97
CA THR A 396 -9.28 6.91 -23.22
C THR A 396 -8.11 5.93 -23.44
N GLY A 397 -7.14 6.25 -24.31
CA GLY A 397 -6.04 5.36 -24.68
C GLY A 397 -4.64 5.85 -24.26
N ASP A 398 -3.84 4.97 -23.65
CA ASP A 398 -2.48 5.25 -23.15
C ASP A 398 -1.42 5.53 -24.22
N SER A 399 -1.69 5.25 -25.49
CA SER A 399 -0.76 5.45 -26.63
C SER A 399 -1.09 6.68 -27.49
N GLN A 400 -1.93 7.58 -26.98
CA GLN A 400 -2.39 8.75 -27.73
C GLN A 400 -1.37 9.91 -27.62
N PRO A 401 -1.11 10.64 -28.73
CA PRO A 401 -0.09 11.66 -28.78
C PRO A 401 -0.40 12.83 -27.82
N ALA A 402 0.66 13.42 -27.26
CA ALA A 402 0.55 14.58 -26.38
C ALA A 402 0.19 15.86 -27.17
N ILE A 403 -1.09 16.01 -27.52
CA ILE A 403 -1.64 17.20 -28.20
C ILE A 403 -2.13 18.21 -27.15
N VAL A 404 -1.73 19.47 -27.29
CA VAL A 404 -2.15 20.58 -26.42
C VAL A 404 -3.58 20.99 -26.76
N SER A 405 -4.51 20.82 -25.82
CA SER A 405 -5.88 21.33 -25.91
C SER A 405 -5.93 22.83 -25.59
N TRP A 406 -5.24 23.24 -24.53
CA TRP A 406 -5.24 24.62 -24.04
C TRP A 406 -3.93 24.97 -23.32
N VAL A 407 -3.61 26.26 -23.24
CA VAL A 407 -2.40 26.79 -22.60
C VAL A 407 -2.79 27.84 -21.57
N TRP A 408 -2.27 27.71 -20.36
CA TRP A 408 -2.61 28.57 -19.24
C TRP A 408 -2.03 30.00 -19.40
N PRO A 409 -2.83 31.08 -19.26
CA PRO A 409 -2.35 32.46 -19.39
C PRO A 409 -1.19 32.79 -18.44
N ASN A 410 -0.13 33.41 -18.96
CA ASN A 410 1.08 33.77 -18.20
C ASN A 410 1.87 32.56 -17.65
N SER A 411 1.61 31.35 -18.12
CA SER A 411 2.42 30.16 -17.81
C SER A 411 3.73 30.10 -18.59
N ALA A 412 4.60 29.16 -18.22
CA ALA A 412 5.84 28.87 -18.94
C ALA A 412 5.60 28.53 -20.42
N ALA A 413 4.59 27.72 -20.73
CA ALA A 413 4.20 27.36 -22.09
C ALA A 413 3.65 28.55 -22.88
N SER A 414 2.87 29.42 -22.23
CA SER A 414 2.39 30.67 -22.84
C SER A 414 3.55 31.62 -23.17
N ALA A 415 4.50 31.79 -22.25
CA ALA A 415 5.69 32.61 -22.44
C ALA A 415 6.65 32.03 -23.51
N ALA A 416 6.77 30.70 -23.58
CA ALA A 416 7.57 29.99 -24.57
C ALA A 416 6.90 29.88 -25.96
N GLY A 417 5.66 30.37 -26.10
CA GLY A 417 4.94 30.43 -27.39
C GLY A 417 4.31 29.12 -27.85
N ILE A 418 4.06 28.17 -26.94
CA ILE A 418 3.22 26.99 -27.16
C ILE A 418 1.76 27.44 -27.33
N LYS A 419 1.00 26.72 -28.18
CA LYS A 419 -0.37 27.04 -28.58
C LYS A 419 -1.26 25.79 -28.55
N PRO A 420 -2.59 25.96 -28.48
CA PRO A 420 -3.53 24.88 -28.80
C PRO A 420 -3.22 24.21 -30.15
N ALA A 421 -3.49 22.92 -30.24
CA ALA A 421 -3.18 22.01 -31.34
C ALA A 421 -1.69 21.74 -31.63
N ASP A 422 -0.75 22.27 -30.84
CA ASP A 422 0.64 21.80 -30.88
C ASP A 422 0.74 20.35 -30.36
N ARG A 423 1.50 19.50 -31.03
CA ARG A 423 1.85 18.15 -30.54
C ARG A 423 3.25 18.16 -29.94
N ILE A 424 3.41 17.64 -28.72
CA ILE A 424 4.73 17.43 -28.11
C ILE A 424 5.31 16.12 -28.65
N GLU A 425 6.43 16.19 -29.39
CA GLU A 425 7.10 15.02 -29.98
C GLU A 425 8.31 14.56 -29.14
N ARG A 426 9.00 15.49 -28.46
CA ARG A 426 10.21 15.20 -27.68
C ARG A 426 10.39 16.16 -26.50
N ILE A 427 10.93 15.67 -25.38
CA ILE A 427 11.44 16.47 -24.26
C ILE A 427 12.85 16.01 -23.91
N HIS A 428 13.80 16.95 -23.82
CA HIS A 428 15.22 16.61 -23.85
C HIS A 428 15.48 15.67 -25.04
N GLU A 429 16.15 14.54 -24.82
CA GLU A 429 16.41 13.52 -25.84
C GLU A 429 15.31 12.44 -25.93
N THR A 430 14.27 12.52 -25.10
CA THR A 430 13.24 11.47 -24.98
C THR A 430 12.06 11.73 -25.90
N VAL A 431 11.79 10.80 -26.82
CA VAL A 431 10.58 10.81 -27.66
C VAL A 431 9.34 10.61 -26.81
N ILE A 432 8.30 11.41 -27.08
CA ILE A 432 7.01 11.39 -26.37
C ILE A 432 6.00 10.63 -27.21
N GLU A 433 5.78 9.37 -26.85
CA GLU A 433 4.79 8.48 -27.44
C GLU A 433 3.38 8.77 -26.85
N SER A 434 3.30 9.23 -25.59
CA SER A 434 2.00 9.52 -24.98
C SER A 434 1.94 10.64 -23.93
N ALA A 435 0.71 11.11 -23.69
CA ALA A 435 0.36 12.03 -22.61
C ALA A 435 0.79 11.52 -21.21
N THR A 436 0.61 10.23 -20.93
CA THR A 436 1.00 9.57 -19.67
C THR A 436 2.52 9.63 -19.48
N GLN A 437 3.29 9.34 -20.55
CA GLN A 437 4.75 9.43 -20.54
C GLN A 437 5.24 10.87 -20.31
N LEU A 438 4.63 11.85 -20.98
CA LEU A 438 4.92 13.28 -20.80
C LEU A 438 4.72 13.72 -19.35
N SER A 439 3.57 13.41 -18.76
CA SER A 439 3.27 13.72 -17.36
C SER A 439 4.29 13.10 -16.39
N GLY A 440 4.67 11.84 -16.62
CA GLY A 440 5.68 11.14 -15.82
C GLY A 440 7.08 11.75 -15.92
N ILE A 441 7.49 12.19 -17.12
CA ILE A 441 8.78 12.88 -17.34
C ILE A 441 8.79 14.22 -16.61
N LEU A 442 7.74 15.03 -16.78
CA LEU A 442 7.62 16.33 -16.10
C LEU A 442 7.65 16.17 -14.58
N ALA A 443 6.97 15.17 -14.02
CA ALA A 443 6.96 14.90 -12.58
C ALA A 443 8.33 14.51 -11.97
N GLY A 444 9.34 14.22 -12.80
CA GLY A 444 10.73 14.00 -12.36
C GLY A 444 11.60 15.26 -12.33
N LEU A 445 11.10 16.40 -12.81
CA LEU A 445 11.84 17.66 -12.94
C LEU A 445 11.57 18.63 -11.76
N GLU A 446 12.28 19.76 -11.75
CA GLU A 446 12.08 20.85 -10.78
C GLU A 446 11.38 22.05 -11.44
N PRO A 447 10.60 22.82 -10.67
CA PRO A 447 10.27 24.19 -11.06
C PRO A 447 11.55 24.99 -11.34
N LYS A 448 11.49 25.90 -12.31
CA LYS A 448 12.60 26.72 -12.83
C LYS A 448 13.68 25.94 -13.59
N ALA A 449 13.52 24.63 -13.83
CA ALA A 449 14.38 23.91 -14.76
C ALA A 449 14.14 24.39 -16.20
N LEU A 450 15.21 24.66 -16.94
CA LEU A 450 15.17 24.93 -18.38
C LEU A 450 15.12 23.59 -19.13
N VAL A 451 14.08 23.41 -19.95
CA VAL A 451 13.77 22.16 -20.62
C VAL A 451 13.53 22.43 -22.11
N PRO A 452 14.30 21.82 -23.02
CA PRO A 452 14.01 21.86 -24.45
C PRO A 452 12.86 20.91 -24.78
N PHE A 453 11.84 21.48 -25.43
CA PHE A 453 10.71 20.79 -26.04
C PHE A 453 10.88 20.82 -27.55
N HIS A 454 10.52 19.72 -28.21
CA HIS A 454 10.38 19.68 -29.66
C HIS A 454 8.91 19.41 -29.97
N ILE A 455 8.26 20.39 -30.59
CA ILE A 455 6.83 20.34 -30.90
C ILE A 455 6.61 20.24 -32.40
N LYS A 456 5.46 19.71 -32.79
CA LYS A 456 4.97 19.70 -34.16
C LYS A 456 3.74 20.61 -34.27
N ARG A 457 3.81 21.61 -35.13
CA ARG A 457 2.76 22.61 -35.41
C ARG A 457 2.56 22.71 -36.91
N ASN A 458 1.35 22.42 -37.40
CA ASN A 458 1.02 22.45 -38.84
C ASN A 458 2.07 21.69 -39.69
N ASP A 459 2.35 20.45 -39.30
CA ASP A 459 3.36 19.55 -39.86
C ASP A 459 4.84 20.01 -39.77
N THR A 460 5.12 21.20 -39.23
CA THR A 460 6.47 21.73 -39.02
C THR A 460 6.99 21.42 -37.61
N LEU A 461 8.23 20.95 -37.50
CA LEU A 461 8.92 20.79 -36.21
C LEU A 461 9.49 22.14 -35.73
N ILE A 462 9.30 22.44 -34.45
CA ILE A 462 9.76 23.67 -33.78
C ILE A 462 10.40 23.31 -32.45
N ASP A 463 11.63 23.79 -32.25
CA ASP A 463 12.36 23.66 -30.99
C ASP A 463 12.03 24.85 -30.08
N ILE A 464 11.70 24.57 -28.82
CA ILE A 464 11.28 25.55 -27.82
C ILE A 464 12.04 25.30 -26.51
N GLU A 465 12.75 26.31 -26.01
CA GLU A 465 13.28 26.29 -24.65
C GLU A 465 12.22 26.81 -23.67
N LEU A 466 11.82 25.97 -22.71
CA LEU A 466 10.78 26.27 -21.73
C LEU A 466 11.36 26.20 -20.32
N THR A 467 11.24 27.28 -19.55
CA THR A 467 11.58 27.28 -18.12
C THR A 467 10.35 26.90 -17.31
N LEU A 468 10.34 25.71 -16.69
CA LEU A 468 9.17 25.20 -15.97
C LEU A 468 8.75 26.14 -14.82
N GLY A 469 7.43 26.30 -14.63
CA GLY A 469 6.86 27.02 -13.50
C GLY A 469 6.55 26.09 -12.33
N GLU A 470 5.92 26.65 -11.29
CA GLU A 470 5.11 25.89 -10.33
C GLU A 470 3.67 25.78 -10.86
N VAL A 471 2.87 24.85 -10.33
CA VAL A 471 1.44 24.72 -10.69
C VAL A 471 0.73 26.07 -10.48
N PRO A 472 0.05 26.61 -11.50
CA PRO A 472 -0.74 27.83 -11.35
C PRO A 472 -1.78 27.71 -10.24
N VAL A 473 -1.84 28.73 -9.39
CA VAL A 473 -2.77 28.80 -8.26
C VAL A 473 -4.01 29.63 -8.61
N GLY A 474 -5.17 29.17 -8.17
CA GLY A 474 -6.46 29.85 -8.40
C GLY A 474 -7.33 29.15 -9.45
N VAL A 475 -8.25 29.91 -10.04
CA VAL A 475 -9.15 29.44 -11.10
C VAL A 475 -8.81 30.21 -12.38
N PRO A 476 -8.47 29.53 -13.49
CA PRO A 476 -8.21 30.22 -14.74
C PRO A 476 -9.50 30.82 -15.32
N ASP A 477 -9.37 31.95 -16.01
CA ASP A 477 -10.39 32.42 -16.94
C ASP A 477 -10.34 31.54 -18.20
N LEU A 478 -10.91 30.33 -18.09
CA LEU A 478 -10.99 29.39 -19.21
C LEU A 478 -11.83 29.98 -20.34
N ILE A 479 -11.24 30.01 -21.53
CA ILE A 479 -11.93 30.41 -22.76
C ILE A 479 -13.02 29.38 -23.05
N ALA A 480 -14.22 29.85 -23.38
CA ALA A 480 -15.37 29.00 -23.67
C ALA A 480 -15.07 27.97 -24.76
N GLN A 481 -15.30 26.69 -24.46
CA GLN A 481 -15.45 25.66 -25.48
C GLN A 481 -16.93 25.53 -25.86
N ALA A 482 -17.20 25.77 -27.14
CA ALA A 482 -18.49 25.65 -27.84
C ALA A 482 -19.68 26.47 -27.30
N ASP A 483 -20.63 26.73 -28.19
CA ASP A 483 -21.95 27.22 -27.79
C ASP A 483 -22.66 26.17 -26.92
N LEU A 484 -23.31 26.62 -25.85
CA LEU A 484 -24.09 25.74 -24.97
C LEU A 484 -25.27 25.13 -25.75
N ILE A 485 -25.20 23.82 -26.01
CA ILE A 485 -26.36 23.07 -26.49
C ILE A 485 -27.31 22.87 -25.29
N GLU A 486 -28.54 23.40 -25.36
CA GLU A 486 -29.47 23.43 -24.22
C GLU A 486 -29.77 22.03 -23.63
N ASP A 487 -29.75 20.99 -24.47
CA ASP A 487 -29.99 19.59 -24.09
C ASP A 487 -28.71 18.77 -23.86
N ALA A 488 -27.55 19.42 -23.63
CA ALA A 488 -26.25 18.76 -23.43
C ALA A 488 -26.10 17.96 -22.13
N VAL A 489 -27.09 17.94 -21.24
CA VAL A 489 -26.95 17.40 -19.86
C VAL A 489 -28.18 16.61 -19.43
N GLN A 490 -27.92 15.50 -18.74
CA GLN A 490 -28.90 14.64 -18.07
C GLN A 490 -28.76 14.79 -16.54
N ILE A 491 -29.87 15.01 -15.86
CA ILE A 491 -29.93 15.08 -14.38
C ILE A 491 -30.67 13.86 -13.86
N GLU A 492 -29.96 12.98 -13.17
CA GLU A 492 -30.48 11.69 -12.70
C GLU A 492 -30.04 11.36 -11.27
N THR A 493 -30.68 10.35 -10.70
CA THR A 493 -30.35 9.80 -9.39
C THR A 493 -29.39 8.62 -9.60
N LEU A 494 -28.23 8.62 -8.96
CA LEU A 494 -27.28 7.52 -9.01
C LEU A 494 -27.74 6.38 -8.09
N GLU A 495 -28.72 5.61 -8.56
CA GLU A 495 -29.16 4.40 -7.87
C GLU A 495 -28.00 3.41 -7.69
N ALA A 496 -27.88 2.86 -6.49
CA ALA A 496 -26.90 1.86 -6.11
C ALA A 496 -27.48 0.97 -5.00
N PRO A 497 -27.15 -0.34 -4.97
CA PRO A 497 -27.61 -1.23 -3.91
C PRO A 497 -27.29 -0.70 -2.51
N GLU A 498 -28.24 -0.88 -1.58
CA GLU A 498 -28.11 -0.51 -0.16
C GLU A 498 -27.87 1.00 0.11
N VAL A 499 -28.10 1.89 -0.87
CA VAL A 499 -28.04 3.34 -0.64
C VAL A 499 -29.46 3.87 -0.45
N ALA A 500 -29.83 4.14 0.81
CA ALA A 500 -31.19 4.60 1.15
C ALA A 500 -31.54 6.02 0.64
N LYS A 501 -30.53 6.84 0.35
CA LYS A 501 -30.64 8.21 -0.18
C LYS A 501 -29.62 8.39 -1.32
N PRO A 502 -29.89 7.87 -2.52
CA PRO A 502 -28.95 7.91 -3.63
C PRO A 502 -28.64 9.36 -4.07
N PRO A 503 -27.39 9.68 -4.40
CA PRO A 503 -27.00 11.05 -4.72
C PRO A 503 -27.53 11.45 -6.09
N LEU A 504 -27.81 12.75 -6.26
CA LEU A 504 -28.14 13.30 -7.57
C LEU A 504 -26.85 13.50 -8.37
N ALA A 505 -26.89 13.29 -9.69
CA ALA A 505 -25.79 13.59 -10.60
C ALA A 505 -26.26 14.42 -11.79
N VAL A 506 -25.38 15.33 -12.20
CA VAL A 506 -25.50 16.18 -13.39
C VAL A 506 -24.45 15.68 -14.38
N LEU A 507 -24.90 14.98 -15.42
CA LEU A 507 -24.07 14.24 -16.37
C LEU A 507 -24.12 14.92 -17.75
N PRO A 508 -23.01 15.49 -18.26
CA PRO A 508 -22.91 15.92 -19.66
C PRO A 508 -23.18 14.72 -20.58
N LYS A 509 -23.98 14.84 -21.63
CA LYS A 509 -24.26 13.75 -22.60
C LYS A 509 -23.06 13.53 -23.55
N PRO A 510 -22.98 12.39 -24.26
CA PRO A 510 -22.06 12.21 -25.40
C PRO A 510 -22.32 13.25 -26.49
N SER A 511 -21.32 13.54 -27.33
CA SER A 511 -21.44 14.53 -28.40
C SER A 511 -22.11 13.90 -29.63
N PRO A 512 -23.03 14.59 -30.33
CA PRO A 512 -23.61 14.07 -31.57
C PRO A 512 -22.62 13.98 -32.75
N HIS A 513 -21.36 14.38 -32.55
CA HIS A 513 -20.25 14.15 -33.48
C HIS A 513 -19.44 12.87 -33.20
N ASP A 514 -19.78 12.13 -32.15
CA ASP A 514 -19.25 10.79 -31.90
C ASP A 514 -19.95 9.82 -32.88
N ASP A 515 -19.31 9.52 -34.03
CA ASP A 515 -19.92 8.72 -35.11
C ASP A 515 -20.15 7.26 -34.66
N PRO A 516 -21.42 6.80 -34.55
CA PRO A 516 -21.73 5.44 -34.08
C PRO A 516 -21.40 4.35 -35.11
N SER A 517 -20.82 4.68 -36.26
CA SER A 517 -20.38 3.74 -37.29
C SER A 517 -18.85 3.49 -37.34
N ASP A 518 -18.04 4.22 -36.56
CA ASP A 518 -16.60 3.97 -36.44
C ASP A 518 -16.30 2.93 -35.33
N ASP A 519 -16.30 1.66 -35.73
CA ASP A 519 -16.05 0.49 -34.86
C ASP A 519 -14.58 0.38 -34.39
N THR A 520 -13.71 1.37 -34.67
CA THR A 520 -12.26 1.28 -34.38
C THR A 520 -11.84 1.87 -33.03
N THR A 521 -12.57 2.84 -32.47
CA THR A 521 -12.49 3.20 -31.03
C THR A 521 -13.76 3.90 -30.56
N ASN A 522 -14.37 3.40 -29.49
CA ASN A 522 -15.45 4.09 -28.77
C ASN A 522 -14.87 5.28 -27.97
N ASN A 523 -14.56 6.37 -28.68
CA ASN A 523 -13.67 7.45 -28.24
C ASN A 523 -14.41 8.57 -27.48
N GLU A 524 -15.34 8.22 -26.59
CA GLU A 524 -15.99 9.19 -25.72
C GLU A 524 -14.96 9.97 -24.89
N MET A 525 -15.07 11.30 -24.88
CA MET A 525 -14.15 12.16 -24.11
C MET A 525 -14.22 11.86 -22.61
N PRO A 526 -13.10 11.55 -21.93
CA PRO A 526 -13.06 11.41 -20.48
C PRO A 526 -13.53 12.68 -19.74
N LEU A 527 -14.44 12.51 -18.78
CA LEU A 527 -15.01 13.61 -18.01
C LEU A 527 -14.27 13.83 -16.68
N GLY A 528 -14.24 15.07 -16.19
CA GLY A 528 -13.87 15.35 -14.79
C GLY A 528 -15.03 15.01 -13.85
N ILE A 529 -14.76 14.92 -12.54
CA ILE A 529 -15.80 14.74 -11.50
C ILE A 529 -15.64 15.81 -10.42
N LEU A 530 -16.75 16.42 -10.03
CA LEU A 530 -16.87 17.25 -8.85
C LEU A 530 -17.93 16.69 -7.89
N PHE A 531 -17.50 16.24 -6.72
CA PHE A 531 -18.41 16.02 -5.60
C PHE A 531 -18.63 17.33 -4.85
N PHE A 532 -19.87 17.78 -4.72
CA PHE A 532 -20.20 19.01 -3.98
C PHE A 532 -21.06 18.73 -2.74
N PHE A 533 -20.52 19.11 -1.58
CA PHE A 533 -21.16 18.96 -0.27
C PHE A 533 -21.61 20.32 0.26
N ASP A 534 -22.90 20.61 0.21
CA ASP A 534 -23.48 21.79 0.85
C ASP A 534 -23.61 21.60 2.38
N GLU A 535 -24.22 22.55 3.07
CA GLU A 535 -24.67 22.37 4.45
C GLU A 535 -25.59 21.14 4.57
N PRO A 536 -25.53 20.37 5.68
CA PRO A 536 -26.35 19.17 5.89
C PRO A 536 -27.84 19.43 5.69
N ARG A 537 -28.51 18.60 4.87
CA ARG A 537 -29.95 18.75 4.56
C ARG A 537 -30.69 17.48 4.14
N GLY A 538 -30.09 16.30 4.17
CA GLY A 538 -30.73 15.10 3.63
C GLY A 538 -30.68 15.04 2.10
N GLN A 539 -31.66 14.37 1.48
CA GLN A 539 -31.71 14.15 0.02
C GLN A 539 -31.69 15.48 -0.76
N VAL A 540 -30.90 15.55 -1.83
CA VAL A 540 -30.83 16.72 -2.71
C VAL A 540 -31.91 16.64 -3.79
N ASP A 541 -32.58 17.76 -4.05
CA ASP A 541 -33.61 17.92 -5.09
C ASP A 541 -33.01 18.19 -6.49
N LYS A 542 -33.84 18.06 -7.54
CA LYS A 542 -33.42 18.30 -8.92
C LYS A 542 -33.11 19.76 -9.21
N ASP A 543 -33.77 20.70 -8.53
CA ASP A 543 -33.58 22.15 -8.72
C ASP A 543 -32.15 22.57 -8.35
N THR A 544 -31.58 21.96 -7.30
CA THR A 544 -30.15 22.11 -6.95
C THR A 544 -29.22 21.62 -8.07
N GLY A 545 -29.62 20.58 -8.82
CA GLY A 545 -28.89 20.08 -9.99
C GLY A 545 -28.94 21.04 -11.19
N GLU A 546 -30.07 21.72 -11.41
CA GLU A 546 -30.22 22.67 -12.52
C GLU A 546 -29.23 23.85 -12.43
N LEU A 547 -28.85 24.28 -11.21
CA LEU A 547 -27.81 25.29 -10.98
C LEU A 547 -26.45 24.94 -11.59
N TRP A 548 -26.16 23.64 -11.78
CA TRP A 548 -24.91 23.14 -12.33
C TRP A 548 -24.95 22.84 -13.82
N ARG A 549 -26.13 22.88 -14.48
CA ARG A 549 -26.31 22.43 -15.87
C ARG A 549 -25.35 23.12 -16.84
N ALA A 550 -25.26 24.46 -16.81
CA ALA A 550 -24.41 25.22 -17.72
C ALA A 550 -22.91 24.93 -17.51
N ALA A 551 -22.46 24.93 -16.25
CA ALA A 551 -21.07 24.66 -15.89
C ALA A 551 -20.65 23.21 -16.22
N ALA A 552 -21.49 22.22 -15.91
CA ALA A 552 -21.25 20.82 -16.23
C ALA A 552 -21.08 20.60 -17.75
N ALA A 553 -21.98 21.18 -18.55
CA ALA A 553 -21.91 21.14 -20.01
C ALA A 553 -20.62 21.78 -20.55
N ARG A 554 -20.33 23.02 -20.13
CA ARG A 554 -19.23 23.84 -20.65
C ARG A 554 -17.84 23.23 -20.42
N TYR A 555 -17.62 22.62 -19.26
CA TYR A 555 -16.31 22.08 -18.86
C TYR A 555 -16.19 20.55 -18.99
N GLY A 556 -17.27 19.86 -19.37
CA GLY A 556 -17.29 18.39 -19.42
C GLY A 556 -16.97 17.77 -18.06
N VAL A 557 -17.68 18.23 -17.02
CA VAL A 557 -17.53 17.80 -15.62
C VAL A 557 -18.83 17.18 -15.13
N VAL A 558 -18.76 15.97 -14.60
CA VAL A 558 -19.85 15.34 -13.85
C VAL A 558 -19.93 15.97 -12.46
N VAL A 559 -21.09 16.53 -12.11
CA VAL A 559 -21.30 17.05 -10.74
C VAL A 559 -22.15 16.05 -9.96
N VAL A 560 -21.62 15.55 -8.85
CA VAL A 560 -22.32 14.66 -7.92
C VAL A 560 -22.73 15.47 -6.69
N LEU A 561 -23.99 15.36 -6.30
CA LEU A 561 -24.64 16.11 -5.23
C LEU A 561 -25.21 15.15 -4.17
N PRO A 562 -24.39 14.71 -3.20
CA PRO A 562 -24.83 13.78 -2.16
C PRO A 562 -25.68 14.46 -1.10
N GLY A 563 -26.65 13.72 -0.58
CA GLY A 563 -27.40 14.09 0.62
C GLY A 563 -26.76 13.54 1.89
N SER A 564 -26.80 14.30 2.98
CA SER A 564 -26.30 13.84 4.28
C SER A 564 -27.22 12.81 4.92
N THR A 565 -26.67 11.78 5.57
CA THR A 565 -27.47 10.75 6.27
C THR A 565 -28.23 11.38 7.43
N ASP A 566 -27.51 12.15 8.25
CA ASP A 566 -28.02 13.03 9.32
C ASP A 566 -28.29 14.43 8.74
N THR A 567 -29.48 14.99 8.96
CA THR A 567 -29.87 16.28 8.39
C THR A 567 -29.18 17.47 9.06
N ASN A 568 -28.43 17.28 10.14
CA ASN A 568 -27.78 18.37 10.89
C ASN A 568 -26.25 18.33 10.86
N ARG A 569 -25.64 17.24 10.35
CA ARG A 569 -24.18 17.08 10.28
C ARG A 569 -23.76 16.09 9.20
N TRP A 570 -22.57 16.32 8.67
CA TRP A 570 -21.79 15.32 7.95
C TRP A 570 -20.95 14.49 8.92
N GLY A 571 -20.71 13.21 8.65
CA GLY A 571 -19.85 12.35 9.45
C GLY A 571 -19.31 11.13 8.70
N ARG A 572 -18.51 10.30 9.38
CA ARG A 572 -17.85 9.14 8.75
C ARG A 572 -18.83 8.13 8.14
N GLN A 573 -20.06 8.06 8.66
CA GLN A 573 -21.14 7.25 8.09
C GLN A 573 -21.51 7.63 6.65
N ASP A 574 -21.16 8.85 6.20
CA ASP A 574 -21.42 9.34 4.85
C ASP A 574 -20.29 9.00 3.85
N LEU A 575 -19.15 8.47 4.31
CA LEU A 575 -18.02 8.12 3.42
C LEU A 575 -18.36 6.98 2.43
N PRO A 576 -19.05 5.89 2.80
CA PRO A 576 -19.42 4.82 1.85
C PRO A 576 -20.29 5.29 0.68
N LEU A 577 -21.07 6.37 0.87
CA LEU A 577 -21.86 7.00 -0.17
C LEU A 577 -20.98 7.54 -1.30
N VAL A 578 -19.86 8.17 -0.96
CA VAL A 578 -18.91 8.75 -1.92
C VAL A 578 -18.25 7.65 -2.76
N ALA A 579 -17.81 6.56 -2.12
CA ALA A 579 -17.23 5.40 -2.81
C ALA A 579 -18.21 4.83 -3.85
N ARG A 580 -19.42 4.48 -3.40
CA ARG A 580 -20.48 3.90 -4.24
C ARG A 580 -20.88 4.84 -5.38
N ALA A 581 -20.97 6.14 -5.12
CA ALA A 581 -21.29 7.14 -6.14
C ALA A 581 -20.19 7.26 -7.19
N LEU A 582 -18.91 7.25 -6.79
CA LEU A 582 -17.77 7.30 -7.70
C LEU A 582 -17.75 6.07 -8.63
N ASP A 583 -17.94 4.87 -8.09
CA ASP A 583 -18.03 3.64 -8.90
C ASP A 583 -19.25 3.65 -9.83
N SER A 584 -20.39 4.21 -9.36
CA SER A 584 -21.62 4.37 -10.16
C SER A 584 -21.45 5.38 -11.31
N VAL A 585 -20.61 6.42 -11.16
CA VAL A 585 -20.25 7.33 -12.26
C VAL A 585 -19.27 6.66 -13.22
N ARG A 586 -18.23 5.99 -12.70
CA ARG A 586 -17.20 5.31 -13.51
C ARG A 586 -17.72 4.14 -14.34
N SER A 587 -18.82 3.51 -13.93
CA SER A 587 -19.50 2.47 -14.72
C SER A 587 -20.38 3.03 -15.84
N ARG A 588 -20.75 4.31 -15.78
CA ARG A 588 -21.56 4.99 -16.80
C ARG A 588 -20.72 5.63 -17.90
N ARG A 589 -19.59 6.27 -17.57
CA ARG A 589 -18.81 7.13 -18.47
C ARG A 589 -17.30 7.02 -18.25
N PRO A 590 -16.45 7.28 -19.27
CA PRO A 590 -15.01 7.40 -19.08
C PRO A 590 -14.68 8.65 -18.23
N ILE A 591 -13.75 8.49 -17.28
CA ILE A 591 -13.39 9.53 -16.31
C ILE A 591 -11.89 9.80 -16.36
N ASP A 592 -11.52 11.08 -16.41
CA ASP A 592 -10.14 11.52 -16.24
C ASP A 592 -9.77 11.49 -14.74
N LEU A 593 -8.96 10.51 -14.35
CA LEU A 593 -8.51 10.31 -12.96
C LEU A 593 -7.57 11.44 -12.46
N SER A 594 -7.14 12.35 -13.33
CA SER A 594 -6.42 13.57 -12.94
C SER A 594 -7.36 14.73 -12.54
N ARG A 595 -8.67 14.62 -12.82
CA ARG A 595 -9.67 15.70 -12.65
C ARG A 595 -10.86 15.28 -11.76
N ILE A 596 -10.58 14.51 -10.71
CA ILE A 596 -11.57 14.16 -9.67
C ILE A 596 -11.36 15.09 -8.48
N ALA A 597 -12.39 15.84 -8.07
CA ALA A 597 -12.32 16.81 -6.98
C ALA A 597 -13.51 16.71 -6.02
N VAL A 598 -13.30 17.27 -4.83
CA VAL A 598 -14.34 17.53 -3.84
C VAL A 598 -14.43 19.02 -3.54
N ALA A 599 -15.63 19.52 -3.34
CA ALA A 599 -15.90 20.87 -2.90
C ALA A 599 -16.93 20.85 -1.78
N GLY A 600 -16.90 21.83 -0.89
CA GLY A 600 -18.02 21.99 0.03
C GLY A 600 -18.07 23.31 0.76
N ARG A 601 -19.28 23.66 1.21
CA ARG A 601 -19.59 24.92 1.90
C ARG A 601 -19.79 24.70 3.39
N GLY A 602 -19.20 25.57 4.22
CA GLY A 602 -19.38 25.52 5.67
C GLY A 602 -19.04 24.16 6.29
N ALA A 603 -20.02 23.45 6.87
CA ALA A 603 -19.80 22.10 7.41
C ALA A 603 -19.52 21.06 6.30
N GLY A 604 -20.11 21.22 5.12
CA GLY A 604 -19.81 20.40 3.94
C GLY A 604 -18.37 20.56 3.44
N GLY A 605 -17.76 21.74 3.61
CA GLY A 605 -16.33 21.93 3.29
C GLY A 605 -15.39 21.19 4.24
N ALA A 606 -15.75 21.11 5.54
CA ALA A 606 -15.01 20.27 6.48
C ALA A 606 -15.15 18.76 6.15
N PHE A 607 -16.32 18.36 5.63
CA PHE A 607 -16.54 17.00 5.12
C PHE A 607 -15.75 16.72 3.83
N ALA A 608 -15.73 17.66 2.88
CA ALA A 608 -14.94 17.57 1.64
C ALA A 608 -13.46 17.28 1.94
N TRP A 609 -12.88 17.97 2.92
CA TRP A 609 -11.51 17.69 3.38
C TRP A 609 -11.36 16.27 3.94
N MET A 610 -12.28 15.81 4.81
CA MET A 610 -12.24 14.45 5.34
C MET A 610 -12.41 13.37 4.25
N VAL A 611 -13.19 13.64 3.20
CA VAL A 611 -13.32 12.76 2.03
C VAL A 611 -11.97 12.66 1.31
N ALA A 612 -11.30 13.78 1.02
CA ALA A 612 -9.98 13.75 0.38
C ALA A 612 -8.90 13.04 1.23
N GLU A 613 -8.92 13.21 2.55
CA GLU A 613 -8.06 12.45 3.48
C GLU A 613 -8.37 10.94 3.48
N SER A 614 -9.65 10.56 3.41
CA SER A 614 -10.08 9.15 3.52
C SER A 614 -9.87 8.34 2.25
N PHE A 615 -9.94 8.98 1.09
CA PHE A 615 -9.81 8.35 -0.24
C PHE A 615 -8.45 8.69 -0.88
N GLY A 616 -7.37 8.57 -0.10
CA GLY A 616 -6.03 9.06 -0.44
C GLY A 616 -5.58 8.74 -1.86
N GLY A 617 -5.34 9.78 -2.67
CA GLY A 617 -4.87 9.67 -4.05
C GLY A 617 -5.97 9.55 -5.12
N VAL A 618 -7.25 9.37 -4.74
CA VAL A 618 -8.38 9.42 -5.68
C VAL A 618 -8.71 10.86 -6.05
N PHE A 619 -8.81 11.74 -5.05
CA PHE A 619 -9.11 13.16 -5.24
C PHE A 619 -7.84 13.96 -5.50
N ARG A 620 -7.89 14.81 -6.53
CA ARG A 620 -6.81 15.71 -6.98
C ARG A 620 -7.05 17.17 -6.61
N GLY A 621 -8.25 17.51 -6.13
CA GLY A 621 -8.59 18.83 -5.64
C GLY A 621 -9.52 18.82 -4.43
N VAL A 622 -9.31 19.75 -3.49
CA VAL A 622 -10.29 20.13 -2.44
C VAL A 622 -10.61 21.62 -2.50
N ALA A 623 -11.88 21.98 -2.71
CA ALA A 623 -12.36 23.35 -2.59
C ALA A 623 -13.13 23.58 -1.27
N LEU A 624 -12.76 24.64 -0.55
CA LEU A 624 -13.29 25.00 0.76
C LEU A 624 -14.00 26.36 0.65
N ILE A 625 -15.33 26.33 0.71
CA ILE A 625 -16.18 27.51 0.51
C ILE A 625 -16.66 28.01 1.87
N ASP A 626 -16.33 29.27 2.17
CA ASP A 626 -16.61 29.93 3.45
C ASP A 626 -16.14 29.13 4.68
N THR A 627 -15.05 28.37 4.53
CA THR A 627 -14.42 27.63 5.62
C THR A 627 -12.91 27.50 5.40
N GLY A 628 -12.18 27.38 6.50
CA GLY A 628 -10.77 26.97 6.49
C GLY A 628 -10.63 25.50 6.84
N LEU A 629 -9.41 24.98 6.91
CA LEU A 629 -9.17 23.56 7.22
C LEU A 629 -9.81 23.15 8.57
N PRO A 630 -10.23 21.87 8.71
CA PRO A 630 -10.52 21.28 10.01
C PRO A 630 -9.32 21.43 10.97
N ARG A 631 -9.58 21.66 12.27
CA ARG A 631 -8.48 21.74 13.26
C ARG A 631 -7.69 20.44 13.38
N SER A 632 -8.33 19.31 13.11
CA SER A 632 -7.77 17.96 13.09
C SER A 632 -7.16 17.55 11.74
N ALA A 633 -7.12 18.45 10.74
CA ALA A 633 -6.64 18.15 9.40
C ALA A 633 -5.17 17.68 9.42
N LYS A 634 -4.94 16.46 8.93
CA LYS A 634 -3.61 15.88 8.71
C LYS A 634 -3.13 16.27 7.31
N ILE A 635 -2.35 17.34 7.25
CA ILE A 635 -1.76 17.80 5.99
C ILE A 635 -0.54 16.92 5.68
N THR A 636 -0.73 15.91 4.85
CA THR A 636 0.36 15.08 4.32
C THR A 636 1.23 15.90 3.37
N PRO A 637 2.57 15.82 3.44
CA PRO A 637 3.45 16.42 2.45
C PRO A 637 3.15 15.95 1.03
N SER A 638 3.24 16.86 0.08
CA SER A 638 3.06 16.62 -1.36
C SER A 638 3.99 15.51 -1.86
N ASP A 639 3.43 14.61 -2.66
CA ASP A 639 4.12 13.48 -3.31
C ASP A 639 3.63 13.34 -4.77
N PRO A 640 4.49 12.96 -5.74
CA PRO A 640 4.08 12.81 -7.14
C PRO A 640 2.95 11.80 -7.39
N GLY A 641 2.77 10.79 -6.53
CA GLY A 641 1.65 9.83 -6.62
C GLY A 641 0.35 10.32 -5.99
N LEU A 642 0.45 11.30 -5.07
CA LEU A 642 -0.67 11.87 -4.31
C LEU A 642 -0.84 13.40 -4.52
N PRO A 643 -0.80 13.94 -5.77
CA PRO A 643 -1.04 15.36 -5.98
C PRO A 643 -2.44 15.76 -5.52
N LEU A 644 -2.50 16.84 -4.74
CA LEU A 644 -3.72 17.46 -4.22
C LEU A 644 -3.59 18.99 -4.31
N SER A 645 -4.52 19.62 -5.02
CA SER A 645 -4.66 21.08 -5.11
C SER A 645 -5.73 21.58 -4.16
N ILE A 646 -5.49 22.72 -3.49
CA ILE A 646 -6.45 23.33 -2.56
C ILE A 646 -7.00 24.60 -3.19
N LEU A 647 -8.31 24.82 -3.10
CA LEU A 647 -8.94 26.09 -3.47
C LEU A 647 -9.72 26.66 -2.29
N PHE A 648 -9.36 27.86 -1.85
CA PHE A 648 -10.19 28.62 -0.91
C PHE A 648 -11.16 29.52 -1.67
N CYS A 649 -12.43 29.51 -1.27
CA CYS A 649 -13.46 30.38 -1.85
C CYS A 649 -14.16 31.15 -0.74
N GLN A 650 -14.35 32.46 -0.93
CA GLN A 650 -15.08 33.32 0.00
C GLN A 650 -16.31 33.90 -0.71
N THR A 651 -17.51 33.57 -0.24
CA THR A 651 -18.75 34.27 -0.62
C THR A 651 -19.13 35.32 0.43
N VAL A 652 -18.50 35.28 1.62
CA VAL A 652 -18.74 36.25 2.72
C VAL A 652 -17.43 36.79 3.32
N ALA A 653 -17.31 38.13 3.38
CA ALA A 653 -16.09 38.84 3.77
C ALA A 653 -15.54 38.60 5.20
N GLN A 654 -16.32 37.98 6.10
CA GLN A 654 -15.98 37.91 7.54
C GLN A 654 -14.93 36.85 7.94
N LYS A 655 -14.48 35.97 7.02
CA LYS A 655 -13.74 34.75 7.38
C LYS A 655 -12.22 34.74 7.09
N ALA A 656 -11.67 35.80 6.52
CA ALA A 656 -10.27 35.86 6.03
C ALA A 656 -9.19 35.35 7.02
N ARG A 657 -9.20 35.79 8.29
CA ARG A 657 -8.13 35.49 9.27
C ARG A 657 -7.88 34.00 9.55
N LYS A 658 -8.82 33.09 9.25
CA LYS A 658 -8.59 31.65 9.46
C LYS A 658 -7.70 31.05 8.35
N ILE A 659 -7.76 31.60 7.14
CA ILE A 659 -7.15 31.00 5.95
C ILE A 659 -5.62 31.19 5.95
N ASP A 660 -5.09 32.34 6.41
CA ASP A 660 -3.64 32.62 6.38
C ASP A 660 -2.80 31.63 7.21
N ALA A 661 -3.34 31.16 8.34
CA ALA A 661 -2.71 30.12 9.15
C ALA A 661 -2.68 28.75 8.44
N ASP A 662 -3.71 28.45 7.65
CA ASP A 662 -3.79 27.22 6.86
C ASP A 662 -2.86 27.29 5.63
N ARG A 663 -2.77 28.44 4.94
CA ARG A 663 -1.81 28.69 3.85
C ARG A 663 -0.38 28.34 4.26
N SER A 664 0.07 28.85 5.41
CA SER A 664 1.42 28.59 5.95
C SER A 664 1.70 27.11 6.24
N ARG A 665 0.66 26.30 6.50
CA ARG A 665 0.77 24.85 6.72
C ARG A 665 0.83 24.11 5.39
N LEU A 666 0.00 24.50 4.41
CA LEU A 666 -0.02 23.93 3.06
C LEU A 666 1.29 24.18 2.30
N GLU A 667 1.85 25.39 2.41
CA GLU A 667 3.13 25.75 1.80
C GLU A 667 4.29 24.90 2.35
N LYS A 668 4.34 24.69 3.67
CA LYS A 668 5.32 23.78 4.30
C LYS A 668 5.15 22.33 3.84
N ALA A 669 3.92 21.90 3.58
CA ALA A 669 3.63 20.60 2.98
C ALA A 669 3.85 20.56 1.46
N GLY A 670 4.15 21.68 0.79
CA GLY A 670 4.34 21.75 -0.66
C GLY A 670 3.08 21.53 -1.50
N LEU A 671 1.89 21.66 -0.89
CA LEU A 671 0.63 21.53 -1.59
C LEU A 671 0.27 22.88 -2.25
N PRO A 672 -0.02 22.93 -3.55
CA PRO A 672 -0.46 24.16 -4.21
C PRO A 672 -1.83 24.58 -3.67
N PHE A 673 -1.98 25.86 -3.35
CA PHE A 673 -3.25 26.42 -2.89
C PHE A 673 -3.58 27.71 -3.64
N GLY A 674 -4.79 27.79 -4.17
CA GLY A 674 -5.38 29.00 -4.75
C GLY A 674 -6.40 29.65 -3.82
N GLN A 675 -6.74 30.90 -4.11
CA GLN A 675 -7.90 31.57 -3.53
C GLN A 675 -8.67 32.30 -4.62
N ILE A 676 -10.00 32.33 -4.50
CA ILE A 676 -10.84 33.31 -5.18
C ILE A 676 -10.96 34.51 -4.23
N ASP A 677 -10.24 35.59 -4.52
CA ASP A 677 -10.11 36.77 -3.65
C ASP A 677 -11.29 37.75 -3.74
N GLU A 678 -12.09 37.66 -4.80
CA GLU A 678 -13.34 38.42 -4.93
C GLU A 678 -14.44 37.78 -4.08
N VAL A 679 -15.13 38.59 -3.27
CA VAL A 679 -16.36 38.16 -2.58
C VAL A 679 -17.42 37.93 -3.64
N LEU A 680 -17.71 36.66 -3.92
CA LEU A 680 -18.64 36.28 -4.99
C LEU A 680 -20.07 36.64 -4.59
N ASN A 681 -20.79 37.29 -5.50
CA ASN A 681 -22.24 37.54 -5.37
C ASN A 681 -23.09 36.26 -5.54
N ASP A 682 -22.45 35.13 -5.77
CA ASP A 682 -23.04 33.81 -5.94
C ASP A 682 -22.71 32.93 -4.72
N PRO A 683 -23.72 32.39 -3.98
CA PRO A 683 -23.48 31.51 -2.84
C PRO A 683 -22.86 30.16 -3.21
N ILE A 684 -22.93 29.71 -4.47
CA ILE A 684 -22.32 28.47 -4.96
C ILE A 684 -21.73 28.74 -6.36
N PRO A 685 -20.43 29.06 -6.47
CA PRO A 685 -19.85 29.52 -7.73
C PRO A 685 -19.56 28.36 -8.71
N THR A 686 -20.62 27.84 -9.32
CA THR A 686 -20.61 26.60 -10.11
C THR A 686 -19.62 26.64 -11.27
N GLU A 687 -19.64 27.73 -12.05
CA GLU A 687 -18.73 27.98 -13.18
C GLU A 687 -17.25 27.97 -12.74
N ARG A 688 -16.91 28.68 -11.65
CA ARG A 688 -15.52 28.75 -11.14
C ARG A 688 -15.04 27.39 -10.61
N LEU A 689 -15.92 26.62 -9.96
CA LEU A 689 -15.58 25.30 -9.44
C LEU A 689 -15.38 24.28 -10.58
N ALA A 690 -16.25 24.28 -11.60
CA ALA A 690 -16.10 23.41 -12.77
C ALA A 690 -14.87 23.78 -13.61
N ALA A 691 -14.59 25.08 -13.79
CA ALA A 691 -13.37 25.55 -14.44
C ALA A 691 -12.09 25.14 -13.69
N TRP A 692 -12.11 25.15 -12.36
CA TRP A 692 -10.99 24.69 -11.54
C TRP A 692 -10.80 23.17 -11.60
N VAL A 693 -11.87 22.38 -11.63
CA VAL A 693 -11.79 20.92 -11.84
C VAL A 693 -11.09 20.61 -13.17
N GLU A 694 -11.45 21.34 -14.22
CA GLU A 694 -10.80 21.21 -15.53
C GLU A 694 -9.30 21.57 -15.46
N SER A 695 -8.96 22.56 -14.65
CA SER A 695 -7.60 23.05 -14.48
C SER A 695 -6.67 22.09 -13.72
N LEU A 696 -7.19 21.09 -13.00
CA LEU A 696 -6.39 20.10 -12.27
C LEU A 696 -5.49 19.25 -13.19
N GLY A 697 -5.95 19.03 -14.42
CA GLY A 697 -5.24 18.30 -15.48
C GLY A 697 -4.09 19.07 -16.15
N VAL A 698 -3.75 20.27 -15.68
CA VAL A 698 -2.60 21.04 -16.19
C VAL A 698 -1.28 20.30 -15.91
N LEU A 699 -0.38 20.26 -16.89
CA LEU A 699 0.98 19.71 -16.85
C LEU A 699 2.02 20.81 -17.00
#